data_AF-Q74Z21-F1
#
_entry.id   AF-Q74Z21-F1
#
_cell.length_a   1.000
_cell.length_b   1.000
_cell.length_c   1.000
_cell.angle_alpha   90.00
_cell.angle_beta   90.00
_cell.angle_gamma   90.00
#
_symmetry.space_group_name_H-M   'P 1'
#
loop_
_entity.id
_entity.type
_entity.pdbx_description
1 polymer ?
#
loop_
_entity_poly.entity_id
_entity_poly.type
_entity_poly.pdbx_seq_one_letter_code
_entity_poly.pdbx_strand_id
1 'polypeptide(L)'
;MSSDIVNWDPQFKPVKGIYEDRLRQFIDNGGDYRDLNLPKFYDRQRKRIDSTRVKVQYYQVPYDRHKPPVAPEKRPPWEEVVRRDRAGEIEWKDVYLGQPFGPSWSTTWFKVELDIPESWSSSGEQLVFEWDCENEGIVIDGDTLLPKTAFSGNGERTEYLLPLGRSSVSFYIECGNNGMFGVGRNNNSINPPDDDRYFHLQKADLVWPNWQARALYIDFWMLGDAARELPDNSWQKHRARELGNLVMNMFDPEDVSTVDKCRKFLQKEFFDKYTDDPKVYQQGDPQVRANVYAMGNCHIDTAWLWPFAETKRKIVRSWTSQCTLMDEFPEYQFVASQGQQFKWLLEQHPRFFKEVLVPRVQQAQFFPIGGSWVENDTNIPNGESLCRQFFYGQRFFMKHFGLKSDIFWLPDTFGYSSQVPQICRISGITKFLTQKLSWNNINSFPHSTFNWSGIDGSMVLTHMPPGNTYTASSHFGDVLRSANQNKSNEHYGTGLMLYGYGDGGGGPTREMLNKMRRIRSMSNRNGNVVPKLEVGKSVNEFYDDIMQKTDNGNALATWTGELYFEFHRGTYTTQADVKRLMRLSEVKIHDLEWIATKVSLLAPNKYTYPVNDINALWEDILLCQFHDVLPGTCIEMVYKYEAIPMLNKVVQLADRFIERALEALNTGGESLVPIGTLQWDNMAAENADAQESVFYPASVSKDSETIILNNKKLQVTFEKNTGVIKSIKDLFHDLEFIDTKHGRNKIGANQFVLFDDQPLFWQAWDTELYSVNKYQYLQNVESVTVVQDCKDVCSVETRVSIAPGSTIISTVSLSSLTSETLDDAKVDIVTKVINWNQRNKFLKVEFPVSIFNDFASYETQYGITRRPTHYNTSWDVAKFEVCQHKFTDYSDYTKGVSVLNDSKYGFSTHGNLMRLSLLRSSKAPDENADMGTHKMRYAIYPHKGGLTTDTVRLGLEFNYSYKYGVHEGLAKDFRDIISITGDKNVILANLKRGEDDEALKSDYSMAPKPESSIVVRVYESLGGESVASLLTSLKVKKVLKVNSLELDTVESLAFKTPDESTHRKFEIPIKLRQFEIATYKIMF
;
A
#
# COMPACT_ATOMS: atom_id res chain seq x y z
N MET A 1 -18.02 24.03 -59.80
CA MET A 1 -18.81 25.10 -59.17
C MET A 1 -20.24 24.96 -59.67
N SER A 2 -21.15 24.40 -58.87
CA SER A 2 -22.59 24.60 -59.06
C SER A 2 -23.00 25.72 -58.10
N SER A 3 -22.64 26.95 -58.43
CA SER A 3 -23.20 28.11 -57.72
C SER A 3 -24.39 28.57 -58.53
N ASP A 4 -25.57 28.04 -58.20
CA ASP A 4 -26.81 28.58 -58.73
C ASP A 4 -26.86 30.09 -58.46
N ILE A 5 -27.25 30.87 -59.47
CA ILE A 5 -27.24 32.35 -59.41
C ILE A 5 -28.26 32.87 -58.41
N VAL A 6 -29.28 32.06 -58.07
CA VAL A 6 -30.35 32.40 -57.14
C VAL A 6 -30.45 31.30 -56.07
N ASN A 7 -30.33 31.68 -54.80
CA ASN A 7 -30.51 30.75 -53.68
C ASN A 7 -32.01 30.64 -53.32
N TRP A 8 -32.64 29.54 -53.72
CA TRP A 8 -34.03 29.22 -53.38
C TRP A 8 -34.19 28.44 -52.06
N ASP A 9 -33.08 27.94 -51.48
CA ASP A 9 -33.09 27.07 -50.30
C ASP A 9 -32.10 27.57 -49.23
N PRO A 10 -32.53 28.51 -48.35
CA PRO A 10 -31.65 29.10 -47.35
C PRO A 10 -31.19 28.05 -46.32
N GLN A 11 -29.88 27.86 -46.21
CA GLN A 11 -29.27 26.96 -45.23
C GLN A 11 -29.05 27.67 -43.89
N PHE A 12 -29.43 27.04 -42.78
CA PHE A 12 -29.20 27.56 -41.44
C PHE A 12 -27.83 27.12 -40.90
N LYS A 13 -27.29 27.87 -39.92
CA LYS A 13 -26.12 27.45 -39.15
C LYS A 13 -26.54 26.45 -38.06
N PRO A 14 -25.98 25.23 -37.99
CA PRO A 14 -26.31 24.26 -36.95
C PRO A 14 -26.10 24.82 -35.54
N VAL A 15 -27.10 24.72 -34.68
CA VAL A 15 -27.03 25.13 -33.27
C VAL A 15 -26.19 24.11 -32.50
N LYS A 16 -25.06 24.56 -31.94
CA LYS A 16 -24.04 23.69 -31.31
C LYS A 16 -24.65 22.66 -30.35
N GLY A 17 -25.34 23.11 -29.30
CA GLY A 17 -25.84 22.21 -28.23
C GLY A 17 -26.79 21.15 -28.78
N ILE A 18 -27.76 21.55 -29.61
CA ILE A 18 -28.76 20.63 -30.19
C ILE A 18 -28.10 19.53 -31.02
N TYR A 19 -27.17 19.89 -31.90
CA TYR A 19 -26.52 18.94 -32.81
C TYR A 19 -25.45 18.06 -32.14
N GLU A 20 -24.96 18.46 -30.97
CA GLU A 20 -24.04 17.69 -30.15
C GLU A 20 -24.80 16.70 -29.26
N ASP A 21 -25.89 17.14 -28.62
CA ASP A 21 -26.77 16.28 -27.82
C ASP A 21 -27.48 15.23 -28.67
N ARG A 22 -27.82 15.56 -29.93
CA ARG A 22 -28.37 14.61 -30.91
C ARG A 22 -27.49 13.36 -31.06
N LEU A 23 -26.16 13.50 -31.04
CA LEU A 23 -25.24 12.37 -31.23
C LEU A 23 -25.44 11.28 -30.16
N ARG A 24 -25.79 11.67 -28.92
CA ARG A 24 -25.96 10.72 -27.82
C ARG A 24 -27.09 9.71 -28.09
N GLN A 25 -28.13 10.13 -28.80
CA GLN A 25 -29.29 9.28 -29.11
C GLN A 25 -28.94 8.11 -30.03
N PHE A 26 -27.91 8.25 -30.88
CA PHE A 26 -27.59 7.25 -31.90
C PHE A 26 -27.08 5.91 -31.34
N ILE A 27 -26.48 5.96 -30.16
CA ILE A 27 -25.83 4.80 -29.53
C ILE A 27 -26.46 4.43 -28.18
N ASP A 28 -27.50 5.16 -27.76
CA ASP A 28 -28.19 4.95 -26.50
C ASP A 28 -29.03 3.66 -26.52
N ASN A 29 -28.56 2.65 -25.79
CA ASN A 29 -29.23 1.35 -25.69
C ASN A 29 -30.40 1.34 -24.68
N GLY A 30 -30.55 2.38 -23.84
CA GLY A 30 -31.60 2.48 -22.83
C GLY A 30 -32.69 3.52 -23.14
N GLY A 31 -32.48 4.35 -24.15
CA GLY A 31 -33.39 5.44 -24.51
C GLY A 31 -34.61 5.02 -25.34
N ASP A 32 -35.59 5.93 -25.41
CA ASP A 32 -36.87 5.74 -26.13
C ASP A 32 -36.70 5.47 -27.63
N TYR A 33 -35.54 5.81 -28.20
CA TYR A 33 -35.25 5.68 -29.64
C TYR A 33 -34.31 4.53 -29.99
N ARG A 34 -34.12 3.56 -29.07
CA ARG A 34 -33.25 2.39 -29.26
C ARG A 34 -33.50 1.66 -30.59
N ASP A 35 -34.77 1.43 -30.91
CA ASP A 35 -35.17 0.67 -32.11
C ASP A 35 -35.15 1.51 -33.40
N LEU A 36 -34.87 2.81 -33.31
CA LEU A 36 -34.69 3.70 -34.46
C LEU A 36 -33.21 4.01 -34.75
N ASN A 37 -32.30 3.49 -33.94
CA ASN A 37 -30.88 3.81 -33.98
C ASN A 37 -30.01 2.54 -34.01
N LEU A 38 -28.69 2.73 -33.95
CA LEU A 38 -27.71 1.64 -34.06
C LEU A 38 -27.93 0.44 -33.12
N PRO A 39 -28.41 0.60 -31.86
CA PRO A 39 -28.65 -0.52 -30.95
C PRO A 39 -29.56 -1.62 -31.50
N LYS A 40 -30.50 -1.30 -32.41
CA LYS A 40 -31.34 -2.29 -33.10
C LYS A 40 -30.53 -3.37 -33.81
N PHE A 41 -29.33 -3.02 -34.30
CA PHE A 41 -28.49 -3.90 -35.11
C PHE A 41 -27.28 -4.49 -34.39
N TYR A 42 -27.12 -4.31 -33.08
CA TYR A 42 -25.96 -4.84 -32.34
C TYR A 42 -25.85 -6.37 -32.40
N ASP A 43 -26.98 -7.06 -32.42
CA ASP A 43 -27.07 -8.51 -32.48
C ASP A 43 -27.89 -8.92 -33.71
N ARG A 44 -27.42 -9.94 -34.43
CA ARG A 44 -28.21 -10.53 -35.53
C ARG A 44 -29.34 -11.38 -34.97
N GLN A 45 -28.98 -12.23 -34.01
CA GLN A 45 -29.91 -13.11 -33.32
C GLN A 45 -29.46 -13.34 -31.88
N ARG A 46 -30.42 -13.53 -30.99
CA ARG A 46 -30.20 -13.78 -29.55
C ARG A 46 -31.10 -14.94 -29.11
N LYS A 47 -30.55 -15.90 -28.39
CA LYS A 47 -31.27 -17.00 -27.75
C LYS A 47 -31.11 -16.87 -26.24
N ARG A 48 -32.24 -16.74 -25.54
CA ARG A 48 -32.31 -16.65 -24.08
C ARG A 48 -32.40 -18.05 -23.47
N ILE A 49 -32.29 -18.15 -22.14
CA ILE A 49 -32.53 -19.38 -21.38
C ILE A 49 -33.87 -20.01 -21.81
N ASP A 50 -33.82 -21.22 -22.34
CA ASP A 50 -35.00 -21.95 -22.84
C ASP A 50 -34.98 -23.45 -22.49
N SER A 51 -34.07 -23.88 -21.59
CA SER A 51 -33.86 -25.28 -21.13
C SER A 51 -33.49 -26.31 -22.20
N THR A 52 -33.46 -25.92 -23.48
CA THR A 52 -33.18 -26.82 -24.61
C THR A 52 -31.88 -26.47 -25.30
N ARG A 53 -31.63 -25.18 -25.58
CA ARG A 53 -30.43 -24.69 -26.27
C ARG A 53 -29.47 -23.96 -25.34
N VAL A 54 -30.02 -23.23 -24.37
CA VAL A 54 -29.25 -22.59 -23.31
C VAL A 54 -29.74 -23.17 -21.99
N LYS A 55 -29.07 -24.22 -21.54
CA LYS A 55 -29.37 -24.89 -20.28
C LYS A 55 -28.38 -24.43 -19.23
N VAL A 56 -28.89 -23.74 -18.22
CA VAL A 56 -28.11 -23.26 -17.09
C VAL A 56 -28.69 -23.88 -15.83
N GLN A 57 -27.81 -24.47 -15.03
CA GLN A 57 -28.16 -25.04 -13.73
C GLN A 57 -27.24 -24.45 -12.67
N TYR A 58 -27.69 -24.41 -11.42
CA TYR A 58 -26.92 -23.84 -10.31
C TYR A 58 -26.75 -24.83 -9.15
N TYR A 59 -25.65 -24.62 -8.42
CA TYR A 59 -25.32 -25.29 -7.17
C TYR A 59 -24.84 -24.22 -6.17
N GLN A 60 -25.58 -24.06 -5.06
CA GLN A 60 -25.17 -23.16 -3.99
C GLN A 60 -24.29 -23.91 -2.99
N VAL A 61 -23.09 -23.40 -2.71
CA VAL A 61 -22.24 -23.97 -1.65
C VAL A 61 -22.96 -23.78 -0.31
N PRO A 62 -23.12 -24.84 0.52
CA PRO A 62 -23.77 -24.73 1.81
C PRO A 62 -23.16 -23.61 2.66
N TYR A 63 -24.01 -22.67 3.07
CA TYR A 63 -23.58 -21.50 3.83
C TYR A 63 -23.93 -21.65 5.32
N ASP A 64 -22.90 -21.78 6.15
CA ASP A 64 -23.03 -21.77 7.61
C ASP A 64 -22.62 -20.40 8.16
N ARG A 65 -23.58 -19.71 8.80
CA ARG A 65 -23.38 -18.40 9.44
C ARG A 65 -22.47 -18.47 10.68
N HIS A 66 -22.36 -19.62 11.34
CA HIS A 66 -21.54 -19.79 12.53
C HIS A 66 -20.05 -19.97 12.21
N LYS A 67 -19.74 -20.37 10.98
CA LYS A 67 -18.35 -20.48 10.51
C LYS A 67 -17.79 -19.13 10.07
N PRO A 68 -16.48 -18.89 10.26
CA PRO A 68 -15.83 -17.68 9.78
C PRO A 68 -16.18 -17.40 8.30
N PRO A 69 -16.44 -16.14 7.91
CA PRO A 69 -16.75 -15.79 6.52
C PRO A 69 -15.56 -16.02 5.57
N VAL A 70 -14.35 -16.12 6.11
CA VAL A 70 -13.10 -16.40 5.39
C VAL A 70 -12.73 -17.89 5.34
N ALA A 71 -13.59 -18.78 5.87
CA ALA A 71 -13.30 -20.20 5.95
C ALA A 71 -13.14 -20.82 4.53
N PRO A 72 -12.09 -21.64 4.28
CA PRO A 72 -11.81 -22.21 2.97
C PRO A 72 -12.97 -23.03 2.39
N GLU A 73 -13.74 -23.74 3.21
CA GLU A 73 -14.87 -24.56 2.79
C GLU A 73 -16.03 -23.76 2.18
N LYS A 74 -16.12 -22.45 2.46
CA LYS A 74 -17.11 -21.56 1.81
C LYS A 74 -16.70 -21.25 0.35
N ARG A 75 -15.47 -21.61 -0.01
CA ARG A 75 -14.81 -21.28 -1.28
C ARG A 75 -14.11 -22.50 -1.88
N PRO A 76 -14.84 -23.58 -2.23
CA PRO A 76 -14.23 -24.82 -2.70
C PRO A 76 -13.45 -24.57 -4.02
N PRO A 77 -12.27 -25.17 -4.19
CA PRO A 77 -11.52 -25.12 -5.45
C PRO A 77 -12.33 -25.73 -6.60
N TRP A 78 -12.19 -25.19 -7.82
CA TRP A 78 -12.92 -25.70 -8.98
C TRP A 78 -12.64 -27.17 -9.30
N GLU A 79 -11.41 -27.64 -9.07
CA GLU A 79 -11.03 -29.04 -9.31
C GLU A 79 -11.88 -30.00 -8.46
N GLU A 80 -12.16 -29.61 -7.22
CA GLU A 80 -13.01 -30.38 -6.32
C GLU A 80 -14.45 -30.40 -6.80
N VAL A 81 -15.00 -29.25 -7.17
CA VAL A 81 -16.40 -29.12 -7.64
C VAL A 81 -16.62 -29.90 -8.93
N VAL A 82 -15.73 -29.77 -9.92
CA VAL A 82 -15.83 -30.51 -11.18
C VAL A 82 -15.67 -32.01 -10.95
N ARG A 83 -14.78 -32.44 -10.04
CA ARG A 83 -14.65 -33.85 -9.67
C ARG A 83 -15.95 -34.40 -9.04
N ARG A 84 -16.56 -33.64 -8.13
CA ARG A 84 -17.82 -34.03 -7.47
C ARG A 84 -19.00 -34.07 -8.44
N ASP A 85 -19.06 -33.14 -9.41
CA ASP A 85 -20.03 -33.22 -10.51
C ASP A 85 -19.86 -34.51 -11.32
N ARG A 86 -18.63 -34.82 -11.75
CA ARG A 86 -18.32 -36.05 -12.50
C ARG A 86 -18.63 -37.34 -11.72
N ALA A 87 -18.55 -37.28 -10.39
CA ALA A 87 -18.91 -38.39 -9.50
C ALA A 87 -20.42 -38.49 -9.23
N GLY A 88 -21.24 -37.54 -9.70
CA GLY A 88 -22.68 -37.48 -9.44
C GLY A 88 -23.04 -37.06 -8.00
N GLU A 89 -22.13 -36.40 -7.28
CA GLU A 89 -22.30 -35.98 -5.89
C GLU A 89 -22.93 -34.58 -5.74
N ILE A 90 -23.10 -33.85 -6.85
CA ILE A 90 -23.70 -32.51 -6.87
C ILE A 90 -25.10 -32.60 -7.48
N GLU A 91 -26.09 -32.15 -6.72
CA GLU A 91 -27.46 -31.97 -7.19
C GLU A 91 -27.61 -30.58 -7.82
N TRP A 92 -27.62 -30.52 -9.15
CA TRP A 92 -27.84 -29.29 -9.91
C TRP A 92 -29.33 -28.96 -10.02
N LYS A 93 -29.68 -27.69 -9.83
CA LYS A 93 -31.04 -27.17 -9.92
C LYS A 93 -31.17 -26.22 -11.11
N ASP A 94 -32.31 -26.22 -11.80
CA ASP A 94 -32.53 -25.32 -12.93
C ASP A 94 -32.68 -23.86 -12.45
N VAL A 95 -32.18 -22.92 -13.23
CA VAL A 95 -32.24 -21.47 -12.94
C VAL A 95 -33.29 -20.75 -13.78
N TYR A 96 -33.84 -19.66 -13.25
CA TYR A 96 -34.66 -18.70 -14.00
C TYR A 96 -34.11 -17.27 -13.93
N LEU A 97 -34.45 -16.43 -14.91
CA LEU A 97 -34.03 -15.01 -14.92
C LEU A 97 -34.67 -14.25 -13.75
N GLY A 98 -33.87 -13.42 -13.08
CA GLY A 98 -34.26 -12.70 -11.87
C GLY A 98 -34.21 -13.56 -10.60
N GLN A 99 -33.73 -14.81 -10.67
CA GLN A 99 -33.56 -15.63 -9.48
C GLN A 99 -32.52 -15.01 -8.52
N PRO A 100 -32.84 -14.87 -7.22
CA PRO A 100 -31.92 -14.35 -6.23
C PRO A 100 -30.92 -15.42 -5.75
N PHE A 101 -29.66 -15.02 -5.59
CA PHE A 101 -28.55 -15.80 -5.04
C PHE A 101 -27.89 -15.06 -3.88
N GLY A 102 -27.53 -15.77 -2.83
CA GLY A 102 -26.97 -15.17 -1.62
C GLY A 102 -27.00 -16.16 -0.45
N PRO A 103 -26.69 -15.70 0.77
CA PRO A 103 -26.38 -14.32 1.17
C PRO A 103 -24.96 -13.87 0.76
N SER A 104 -24.56 -12.65 1.11
CA SER A 104 -23.22 -12.11 0.83
C SER A 104 -22.09 -13.06 1.20
N TRP A 105 -21.01 -13.04 0.41
CA TRP A 105 -19.80 -13.88 0.59
C TRP A 105 -20.01 -15.39 0.39
N SER A 106 -21.23 -15.83 0.06
CA SER A 106 -21.46 -17.21 -0.37
C SER A 106 -21.00 -17.41 -1.83
N THR A 107 -20.71 -18.66 -2.19
CA THR A 107 -20.30 -19.02 -3.56
C THR A 107 -21.44 -19.78 -4.25
N THR A 108 -21.81 -19.33 -5.45
CA THR A 108 -22.78 -20.01 -6.30
C THR A 108 -22.06 -20.52 -7.55
N TRP A 109 -22.20 -21.80 -7.83
CA TRP A 109 -21.69 -22.42 -9.05
C TRP A 109 -22.81 -22.53 -10.07
N PHE A 110 -22.48 -22.32 -11.34
CA PHE A 110 -23.37 -22.56 -12.47
C PHE A 110 -22.73 -23.54 -13.44
N LYS A 111 -23.54 -24.46 -13.96
CA LYS A 111 -23.19 -25.36 -15.07
C LYS A 111 -23.96 -24.90 -16.29
N VAL A 112 -23.24 -24.55 -17.35
CA VAL A 112 -23.82 -24.02 -18.59
C VAL A 112 -23.56 -25.03 -19.70
N GLU A 113 -24.64 -25.47 -20.34
CA GLU A 113 -24.63 -26.36 -21.51
C GLU A 113 -25.31 -25.62 -22.67
N LEU A 114 -24.53 -25.38 -23.73
CA LEU A 114 -24.96 -24.66 -24.93
C LEU A 114 -25.04 -25.62 -26.12
N ASP A 115 -26.20 -25.62 -26.80
CA ASP A 115 -26.41 -26.24 -28.10
C ASP A 115 -26.51 -25.15 -29.18
N ILE A 116 -25.45 -25.02 -29.98
CA ILE A 116 -25.28 -23.95 -30.95
C ILE A 116 -25.95 -24.37 -32.27
N PRO A 117 -26.87 -23.56 -32.82
CA PRO A 117 -27.49 -23.86 -34.12
C PRO A 117 -26.44 -24.09 -35.21
N GLU A 118 -26.65 -25.11 -36.05
CA GLU A 118 -25.71 -25.45 -37.14
C GLU A 118 -25.47 -24.28 -38.11
N SER A 119 -26.48 -23.45 -38.34
CA SER A 119 -26.36 -22.23 -39.15
C SER A 119 -25.43 -21.18 -38.54
N TRP A 120 -25.26 -21.16 -37.22
CA TRP A 120 -24.36 -20.24 -36.52
C TRP A 120 -22.95 -20.80 -36.48
N SER A 121 -22.79 -22.09 -36.14
CA SER A 121 -21.47 -22.73 -36.04
C SER A 121 -20.75 -22.83 -37.39
N SER A 122 -21.50 -23.04 -38.48
CA SER A 122 -20.96 -23.08 -39.85
C SER A 122 -20.63 -21.70 -40.44
N SER A 123 -21.11 -20.61 -39.83
CA SER A 123 -20.84 -19.24 -40.32
C SER A 123 -19.37 -18.83 -40.21
N GLY A 124 -18.61 -19.47 -39.31
CA GLY A 124 -17.22 -19.09 -39.00
C GLY A 124 -17.07 -17.77 -38.25
N GLU A 125 -18.18 -17.10 -37.91
CA GLU A 125 -18.16 -15.85 -37.14
C GLU A 125 -18.04 -16.12 -35.63
N GLN A 126 -17.48 -15.15 -34.90
CA GLN A 126 -17.29 -15.25 -33.46
C GLN A 126 -18.63 -15.10 -32.71
N LEU A 127 -18.98 -16.12 -31.92
CA LEU A 127 -20.18 -16.15 -31.06
C LEU A 127 -19.86 -15.73 -29.63
N VAL A 128 -20.87 -15.23 -28.91
CA VAL A 128 -20.73 -14.68 -27.55
C VAL A 128 -21.76 -15.31 -26.61
N PHE A 129 -21.31 -15.68 -25.43
CA PHE A 129 -22.19 -15.94 -24.28
C PHE A 129 -22.19 -14.71 -23.37
N GLU A 130 -23.37 -14.13 -23.14
CA GLU A 130 -23.56 -12.98 -22.26
C GLU A 130 -24.08 -13.43 -20.89
N TRP A 131 -23.35 -13.07 -19.83
CA TRP A 131 -23.69 -13.39 -18.45
C TRP A 131 -23.67 -12.14 -17.58
N ASP A 132 -24.72 -11.94 -16.77
CA ASP A 132 -24.74 -10.91 -15.74
C ASP A 132 -25.59 -11.37 -14.55
N CYS A 133 -24.96 -11.52 -13.40
CA CYS A 133 -25.61 -11.90 -12.14
C CYS A 133 -25.34 -10.87 -11.04
N GLU A 134 -25.01 -9.62 -11.39
CA GLU A 134 -24.72 -8.51 -10.45
C GLU A 134 -23.52 -8.76 -9.51
N ASN A 135 -22.77 -9.84 -9.74
CA ASN A 135 -21.69 -10.34 -8.91
C ASN A 135 -20.46 -10.72 -9.74
N GLU A 136 -19.36 -11.05 -9.06
CA GLU A 136 -18.12 -11.47 -9.72
C GLU A 136 -18.14 -12.96 -10.09
N GLY A 137 -17.72 -13.28 -11.31
CA GLY A 137 -17.72 -14.65 -11.85
C GLY A 137 -16.42 -15.03 -12.57
N ILE A 138 -16.08 -16.31 -12.61
CA ILE A 138 -15.03 -16.87 -13.48
C ILE A 138 -15.55 -18.04 -14.30
N VAL A 139 -15.22 -18.06 -15.59
CA VAL A 139 -15.55 -19.16 -16.51
C VAL A 139 -14.44 -20.19 -16.50
N ILE A 140 -14.78 -21.44 -16.23
CA ILE A 140 -13.87 -22.57 -16.16
C ILE A 140 -14.27 -23.60 -17.20
N ASP A 141 -13.30 -24.01 -18.02
CA ASP A 141 -13.49 -25.08 -18.98
C ASP A 141 -13.51 -26.44 -18.26
N GLY A 142 -14.61 -27.17 -18.44
CA GLY A 142 -14.85 -28.44 -17.77
C GLY A 142 -13.88 -29.56 -18.15
N ASP A 143 -13.25 -29.49 -19.34
CA ASP A 143 -12.33 -30.51 -19.83
C ASP A 143 -10.89 -30.19 -19.44
N THR A 144 -10.47 -28.95 -19.68
CA THR A 144 -9.08 -28.53 -19.46
C THR A 144 -8.82 -28.09 -18.02
N LEU A 145 -9.86 -27.75 -17.25
CA LEU A 145 -9.79 -27.13 -15.91
C LEU A 145 -9.01 -25.81 -15.90
N LEU A 146 -8.85 -25.17 -17.06
CA LEU A 146 -8.24 -23.87 -17.18
C LEU A 146 -9.32 -22.79 -17.25
N PRO A 147 -9.14 -21.66 -16.54
CA PRO A 147 -10.05 -20.54 -16.63
C PRO A 147 -9.93 -19.87 -18.01
N LYS A 148 -11.03 -19.28 -18.49
CA LYS A 148 -11.11 -18.67 -19.84
C LYS A 148 -11.37 -17.17 -19.83
N THR A 149 -12.24 -16.71 -18.93
CA THR A 149 -12.55 -15.28 -18.75
C THR A 149 -13.20 -15.07 -17.39
N ALA A 150 -13.40 -13.80 -16.99
CA ALA A 150 -14.17 -13.42 -15.83
C ALA A 150 -15.36 -12.52 -16.18
N PHE A 151 -16.27 -12.39 -15.23
CA PHE A 151 -17.39 -11.45 -15.23
C PHE A 151 -17.30 -10.57 -13.97
N SER A 152 -17.62 -9.28 -14.10
CA SER A 152 -17.53 -8.31 -12.99
C SER A 152 -18.87 -7.76 -12.52
N GLY A 153 -19.98 -8.20 -13.12
CA GLY A 153 -21.33 -7.70 -12.84
C GLY A 153 -21.57 -6.27 -13.38
N ASN A 154 -22.79 -5.76 -13.21
CA ASN A 154 -23.21 -4.38 -13.53
C ASN A 154 -22.91 -3.92 -14.97
N GLY A 155 -22.89 -4.85 -15.92
CA GLY A 155 -22.68 -4.54 -17.34
C GLY A 155 -21.25 -4.18 -17.75
N GLU A 156 -20.25 -4.21 -16.87
CA GLU A 156 -18.86 -3.84 -17.23
C GLU A 156 -18.16 -4.92 -18.07
N ARG A 157 -18.20 -6.17 -17.59
CA ARG A 157 -17.66 -7.34 -18.28
C ARG A 157 -18.65 -8.48 -18.21
N THR A 158 -19.38 -8.67 -19.30
CA THR A 158 -20.49 -9.64 -19.41
C THR A 158 -20.29 -10.64 -20.54
N GLU A 159 -19.27 -10.47 -21.38
CA GLU A 159 -19.09 -11.26 -22.61
C GLU A 159 -18.02 -12.34 -22.46
N TYR A 160 -18.36 -13.56 -22.88
CA TYR A 160 -17.43 -14.66 -23.10
C TYR A 160 -17.44 -15.09 -24.57
N LEU A 161 -16.27 -15.07 -25.22
CA LEU A 161 -16.12 -15.54 -26.60
C LEU A 161 -16.07 -17.06 -26.64
N LEU A 162 -17.00 -17.67 -27.39
CA LEU A 162 -17.07 -19.12 -27.53
C LEU A 162 -16.01 -19.63 -28.53
N PRO A 163 -15.46 -20.84 -28.32
CA PRO A 163 -14.53 -21.43 -29.28
C PRO A 163 -15.20 -21.67 -30.65
N LEU A 164 -14.52 -21.29 -31.72
CA LEU A 164 -15.04 -21.40 -33.09
C LEU A 164 -15.25 -22.86 -33.52
N GLY A 165 -16.28 -23.09 -34.35
CA GLY A 165 -16.53 -24.36 -35.02
C GLY A 165 -17.09 -25.49 -34.14
N ARG A 166 -17.48 -25.20 -32.89
CA ARG A 166 -18.14 -26.20 -32.02
C ARG A 166 -19.66 -26.15 -32.18
N SER A 167 -20.29 -27.33 -32.19
CA SER A 167 -21.75 -27.47 -32.16
C SER A 167 -22.33 -27.46 -30.74
N SER A 168 -21.55 -27.92 -29.75
CA SER A 168 -21.91 -27.86 -28.34
C SER A 168 -20.73 -27.42 -27.48
N VAL A 169 -21.02 -26.63 -26.46
CA VAL A 169 -20.02 -26.10 -25.51
C VAL A 169 -20.58 -26.22 -24.11
N SER A 170 -19.80 -26.80 -23.19
CA SER A 170 -20.12 -26.88 -21.77
C SER A 170 -19.00 -26.25 -20.92
N PHE A 171 -19.38 -25.54 -19.86
CA PHE A 171 -18.44 -24.89 -18.94
C PHE A 171 -19.10 -24.61 -17.59
N TYR A 172 -18.28 -24.27 -16.61
CA TYR A 172 -18.71 -23.89 -15.26
C TYR A 172 -18.47 -22.40 -15.05
N ILE A 173 -19.34 -21.77 -14.26
CA ILE A 173 -19.15 -20.41 -13.76
C ILE A 173 -19.12 -20.47 -12.25
N GLU A 174 -18.01 -20.03 -11.64
CA GLU A 174 -17.94 -19.80 -10.21
C GLU A 174 -18.25 -18.34 -9.92
N CYS A 175 -19.34 -18.07 -9.21
CA CYS A 175 -19.75 -16.73 -8.78
C CYS A 175 -19.53 -16.53 -7.28
N GLY A 176 -18.76 -15.49 -6.91
CA GLY A 176 -18.72 -14.98 -5.54
C GLY A 176 -19.86 -13.98 -5.35
N ASN A 177 -20.71 -14.19 -4.34
CA ASN A 177 -21.83 -13.30 -4.04
C ASN A 177 -21.34 -12.02 -3.34
N ASN A 178 -20.67 -11.18 -4.12
CA ASN A 178 -20.18 -9.85 -3.80
C ASN A 178 -20.01 -9.06 -5.11
N GLY A 179 -20.09 -7.72 -5.03
CA GLY A 179 -19.72 -6.88 -6.17
C GLY A 179 -18.20 -6.68 -6.25
N MET A 180 -17.74 -5.97 -7.28
CA MET A 180 -16.34 -5.58 -7.47
C MET A 180 -15.74 -4.95 -6.19
N PHE A 181 -16.53 -4.10 -5.53
CA PHE A 181 -16.16 -3.36 -4.31
C PHE A 181 -16.79 -3.95 -3.03
N GLY A 182 -17.04 -5.26 -2.99
CA GLY A 182 -17.67 -5.92 -1.84
C GLY A 182 -19.19 -5.69 -1.76
N VAL A 183 -19.73 -5.51 -0.55
CA VAL A 183 -21.18 -5.48 -0.28
C VAL A 183 -21.61 -4.35 0.67
N GLY A 184 -21.02 -3.16 0.56
CA GLY A 184 -21.33 -2.02 1.45
C GLY A 184 -22.83 -1.68 1.53
N ARG A 185 -23.31 -1.34 2.74
CA ARG A 185 -24.72 -0.98 3.01
C ARG A 185 -25.14 0.36 2.37
N ASN A 186 -26.44 0.49 2.09
CA ASN A 186 -27.08 1.72 1.59
C ASN A 186 -26.48 2.24 0.25
N ASN A 187 -26.06 1.34 -0.64
CA ASN A 187 -25.43 1.67 -1.93
C ASN A 187 -24.17 2.55 -1.81
N ASN A 188 -23.49 2.51 -0.66
CA ASN A 188 -22.19 3.17 -0.49
C ASN A 188 -21.13 2.09 -0.22
N SER A 189 -20.15 1.96 -1.11
CA SER A 189 -19.14 0.90 -1.08
C SER A 189 -18.33 0.90 0.20
N ILE A 190 -18.00 2.07 0.75
CA ILE A 190 -17.16 2.20 1.95
C ILE A 190 -17.92 1.94 3.26
N ASN A 191 -19.24 1.77 3.23
CA ASN A 191 -19.97 1.45 4.45
C ASN A 191 -19.68 0.01 4.90
N PRO A 192 -19.92 -0.30 6.19
CA PRO A 192 -19.85 -1.68 6.66
C PRO A 192 -20.65 -2.64 5.76
N PRO A 193 -20.15 -3.89 5.56
CA PRO A 193 -20.81 -4.89 4.72
C PRO A 193 -22.27 -5.17 5.10
N ASP A 194 -23.11 -5.36 4.09
CA ASP A 194 -24.43 -5.95 4.21
C ASP A 194 -24.30 -7.47 4.07
N ASP A 195 -24.49 -8.21 5.17
CA ASP A 195 -24.37 -9.66 5.18
C ASP A 195 -25.56 -10.35 4.49
N ASP A 196 -26.69 -9.66 4.30
CA ASP A 196 -27.93 -10.21 3.76
C ASP A 196 -28.26 -9.64 2.36
N ARG A 197 -27.24 -9.27 1.57
CA ARG A 197 -27.42 -8.87 0.17
C ARG A 197 -27.62 -10.10 -0.73
N TYR A 198 -28.60 -10.00 -1.63
CA TYR A 198 -28.89 -11.00 -2.66
C TYR A 198 -28.65 -10.40 -4.06
N PHE A 199 -28.16 -11.24 -4.95
CA PHE A 199 -27.75 -10.91 -6.33
C PHE A 199 -28.66 -11.63 -7.31
N HIS A 200 -29.01 -10.99 -8.42
CA HIS A 200 -30.01 -11.52 -9.35
C HIS A 200 -29.40 -11.85 -10.70
N LEU A 201 -29.76 -13.01 -11.26
CA LEU A 201 -29.38 -13.36 -12.62
C LEU A 201 -30.16 -12.53 -13.65
N GLN A 202 -29.53 -11.51 -14.23
CA GLN A 202 -30.15 -10.61 -15.21
C GLN A 202 -30.00 -11.12 -16.64
N LYS A 203 -28.87 -11.73 -16.99
CA LYS A 203 -28.55 -12.19 -18.35
C LYS A 203 -27.86 -13.55 -18.36
N ALA A 204 -28.29 -14.42 -19.26
CA ALA A 204 -27.61 -15.67 -19.61
C ALA A 204 -28.02 -16.07 -21.04
N ASP A 205 -27.46 -15.37 -22.01
CA ASP A 205 -27.91 -15.42 -23.40
C ASP A 205 -26.80 -15.91 -24.33
N LEU A 206 -27.17 -16.74 -25.31
CA LEU A 206 -26.33 -17.08 -26.46
C LEU A 206 -26.60 -16.07 -27.58
N VAL A 207 -25.58 -15.31 -27.96
CA VAL A 207 -25.68 -14.18 -28.87
C VAL A 207 -24.87 -14.43 -30.13
N TRP A 208 -25.47 -14.09 -31.28
CA TRP A 208 -24.78 -13.94 -32.56
C TRP A 208 -24.62 -12.45 -32.87
N PRO A 209 -23.46 -11.85 -32.54
CA PRO A 209 -23.22 -10.42 -32.70
C PRO A 209 -23.19 -9.97 -34.16
N ASN A 210 -23.60 -8.73 -34.41
CA ASN A 210 -23.22 -8.02 -35.61
C ASN A 210 -21.92 -7.23 -35.36
N TRP A 211 -20.78 -7.83 -35.70
CA TRP A 211 -19.46 -7.22 -35.48
C TRP A 211 -19.26 -5.88 -36.20
N GLN A 212 -19.93 -5.65 -37.34
CA GLN A 212 -19.87 -4.37 -38.05
C GLN A 212 -20.61 -3.28 -37.29
N ALA A 213 -21.78 -3.59 -36.73
CA ALA A 213 -22.55 -2.64 -35.91
C ALA A 213 -21.83 -2.32 -34.60
N ARG A 214 -21.25 -3.32 -33.93
CA ARG A 214 -20.46 -3.13 -32.71
C ARG A 214 -19.18 -2.32 -32.97
N ALA A 215 -18.53 -2.50 -34.11
CA ALA A 215 -17.39 -1.66 -34.48
C ALA A 215 -17.82 -0.21 -34.78
N LEU A 216 -18.93 -0.02 -35.51
CA LEU A 216 -19.50 1.31 -35.76
C LEU A 216 -19.90 2.01 -34.46
N TYR A 217 -20.38 1.27 -33.45
CA TYR A 217 -20.65 1.81 -32.12
C TYR A 217 -19.40 2.44 -31.50
N ILE A 218 -18.27 1.74 -31.49
CA ILE A 218 -17.02 2.27 -30.92
C ILE A 218 -16.50 3.46 -31.74
N ASP A 219 -16.56 3.36 -33.08
CA ASP A 219 -16.16 4.45 -33.98
C ASP A 219 -16.99 5.72 -33.71
N PHE A 220 -18.31 5.57 -33.59
CA PHE A 220 -19.22 6.67 -33.32
C PHE A 220 -19.10 7.20 -31.88
N TRP A 221 -18.90 6.32 -30.89
CA TRP A 221 -18.67 6.70 -29.50
C TRP A 221 -17.44 7.60 -29.39
N MET A 222 -16.32 7.20 -30.01
CA MET A 222 -15.09 7.99 -30.01
C MET A 222 -15.25 9.31 -30.77
N LEU A 223 -16.03 9.33 -31.86
CA LEU A 223 -16.33 10.54 -32.63
C LEU A 223 -17.18 11.53 -31.82
N GLY A 224 -18.21 11.03 -31.14
CA GLY A 224 -19.05 11.83 -30.26
C GLY A 224 -18.29 12.37 -29.06
N ASP A 225 -17.39 11.56 -28.48
CA ASP A 225 -16.53 12.00 -27.39
C ASP A 225 -15.53 13.08 -27.85
N ALA A 226 -14.91 12.92 -29.03
CA ALA A 226 -14.07 13.95 -29.63
C ALA A 226 -14.85 15.26 -29.89
N ALA A 227 -16.11 15.16 -30.36
CA ALA A 227 -16.96 16.33 -30.57
C ALA A 227 -17.31 17.07 -29.27
N ARG A 228 -17.30 16.38 -28.12
CA ARG A 228 -17.54 16.95 -26.79
C ARG A 228 -16.28 17.58 -26.20
N GLU A 229 -15.21 16.80 -26.15
CA GLU A 229 -14.01 17.08 -25.35
C GLU A 229 -13.01 18.02 -26.03
N LEU A 230 -12.97 18.04 -27.37
CA LEU A 230 -12.02 18.90 -28.08
C LEU A 230 -12.29 20.40 -27.82
N PRO A 231 -11.25 21.26 -27.93
CA PRO A 231 -11.42 22.70 -27.80
C PRO A 231 -12.40 23.29 -28.84
N ASP A 232 -13.21 24.25 -28.43
CA ASP A 232 -14.22 24.89 -29.29
C ASP A 232 -13.64 25.66 -30.48
N ASN A 233 -12.38 26.06 -30.41
CA ASN A 233 -11.66 26.71 -31.51
C ASN A 233 -11.01 25.72 -32.48
N SER A 234 -11.11 24.41 -32.24
CA SER A 234 -10.56 23.38 -33.12
C SER A 234 -11.54 23.01 -34.24
N TRP A 235 -11.05 22.94 -35.48
CA TRP A 235 -11.87 22.49 -36.60
C TRP A 235 -12.22 21.00 -36.49
N GLN A 236 -11.37 20.21 -35.83
CA GLN A 236 -11.58 18.77 -35.60
C GLN A 236 -12.86 18.50 -34.80
N LYS A 237 -13.16 19.32 -33.77
CA LYS A 237 -14.42 19.24 -33.02
C LYS A 237 -15.63 19.43 -33.92
N HIS A 238 -15.61 20.50 -34.72
CA HIS A 238 -16.70 20.84 -35.63
C HIS A 238 -16.87 19.76 -36.71
N ARG A 239 -15.77 19.25 -37.26
CA ARG A 239 -15.78 18.15 -38.22
C ARG A 239 -16.33 16.87 -37.62
N ALA A 240 -15.91 16.50 -36.41
CA ALA A 240 -16.42 15.32 -35.72
C ALA A 240 -17.95 15.39 -35.52
N ARG A 241 -18.46 16.56 -35.10
CA ARG A 241 -19.90 16.79 -34.96
C ARG A 241 -20.64 16.72 -36.29
N GLU A 242 -20.10 17.33 -37.35
CA GLU A 242 -20.68 17.29 -38.70
C GLU A 242 -20.78 15.85 -39.20
N LEU A 243 -19.69 15.10 -39.11
CA LEU A 243 -19.63 13.70 -39.55
C LEU A 243 -20.57 12.81 -38.73
N GLY A 244 -20.66 13.00 -37.42
CA GLY A 244 -21.62 12.27 -36.58
C GLY A 244 -23.06 12.50 -37.02
N ASN A 245 -23.41 13.74 -37.36
CA ASN A 245 -24.74 14.06 -37.87
C ASN A 245 -25.00 13.48 -39.27
N LEU A 246 -23.99 13.47 -40.15
CA LEU A 246 -24.10 12.84 -41.47
C LEU A 246 -24.29 11.32 -41.36
N VAL A 247 -23.57 10.66 -40.43
CA VAL A 247 -23.76 9.23 -40.15
C VAL A 247 -25.18 8.94 -39.68
N MET A 248 -25.70 9.73 -38.74
CA MET A 248 -27.10 9.60 -38.30
C MET A 248 -28.10 9.82 -39.43
N ASN A 249 -27.78 10.68 -40.41
CA ASN A 249 -28.66 10.92 -41.55
C ASN A 249 -28.59 9.82 -42.62
N MET A 250 -27.46 9.13 -42.75
CA MET A 250 -27.26 8.01 -43.69
C MET A 250 -27.74 6.67 -43.13
N PHE A 251 -27.86 6.56 -41.81
CA PHE A 251 -28.33 5.37 -41.13
C PHE A 251 -29.82 5.19 -41.35
N ASP A 252 -30.22 4.01 -41.82
CA ASP A 252 -31.61 3.60 -41.96
C ASP A 252 -31.89 2.46 -40.99
N PRO A 253 -32.83 2.62 -40.03
CA PRO A 253 -33.16 1.57 -39.06
C PRO A 253 -33.81 0.34 -39.70
N GLU A 254 -34.21 0.36 -40.97
CA GLU A 254 -34.78 -0.80 -41.67
C GLU A 254 -33.80 -1.48 -42.63
N ASP A 255 -32.62 -0.90 -42.90
CA ASP A 255 -31.59 -1.48 -43.78
C ASP A 255 -30.25 -1.68 -43.05
N VAL A 256 -29.95 -2.92 -42.66
CA VAL A 256 -28.69 -3.30 -41.99
C VAL A 256 -27.45 -2.99 -42.84
N SER A 257 -27.56 -2.93 -44.17
CA SER A 257 -26.42 -2.60 -45.05
C SER A 257 -25.95 -1.16 -44.88
N THR A 258 -26.79 -0.28 -44.30
CA THR A 258 -26.39 1.09 -43.97
C THR A 258 -25.31 1.15 -42.90
N VAL A 259 -25.20 0.16 -42.02
CA VAL A 259 -24.12 0.06 -41.03
C VAL A 259 -22.75 0.03 -41.74
N ASP A 260 -22.60 -0.83 -42.74
CA ASP A 260 -21.35 -0.93 -43.52
C ASP A 260 -21.07 0.33 -44.33
N LYS A 261 -22.12 0.97 -44.88
CA LYS A 261 -22.00 2.24 -45.61
C LYS A 261 -21.50 3.36 -44.68
N CYS A 262 -22.10 3.49 -43.49
CA CYS A 262 -21.72 4.46 -42.46
C CYS A 262 -20.28 4.23 -41.96
N ARG A 263 -19.90 2.98 -41.70
CA ARG A 263 -18.53 2.65 -41.26
C ARG A 263 -17.50 2.98 -42.34
N LYS A 264 -17.73 2.59 -43.59
CA LYS A 264 -16.85 2.93 -44.73
C LYS A 264 -16.73 4.44 -44.92
N PHE A 265 -17.81 5.19 -44.72
CA PHE A 265 -17.77 6.65 -44.75
C PHE A 265 -16.89 7.22 -43.64
N LEU A 266 -17.03 6.77 -42.39
CA LEU A 266 -16.18 7.24 -41.29
C LEU A 266 -14.70 6.88 -41.49
N GLN A 267 -14.40 5.67 -41.97
CA GLN A 267 -13.05 5.27 -42.37
C GLN A 267 -12.49 6.09 -43.52
N LYS A 268 -13.35 6.56 -44.43
CA LYS A 268 -12.94 7.43 -45.52
C LYS A 268 -12.72 8.87 -45.06
N GLU A 269 -13.44 9.39 -44.07
CA GLU A 269 -13.44 10.82 -43.75
C GLU A 269 -12.62 11.19 -42.51
N PHE A 270 -12.57 10.32 -41.49
CA PHE A 270 -12.05 10.71 -40.16
C PHE A 270 -11.06 9.74 -39.55
N PHE A 271 -11.20 8.45 -39.84
CA PHE A 271 -10.28 7.41 -39.37
C PHE A 271 -9.31 6.99 -40.48
N ASP A 272 -8.20 6.37 -40.12
CA ASP A 272 -7.25 5.76 -41.06
C ASP A 272 -7.66 4.31 -41.41
N LYS A 273 -7.10 3.77 -42.50
CA LYS A 273 -7.38 2.41 -43.01
C LYS A 273 -7.03 1.29 -42.02
N TYR A 274 -6.20 1.55 -41.02
CA TYR A 274 -5.76 0.57 -40.02
C TYR A 274 -6.55 0.63 -38.71
N THR A 275 -7.74 1.25 -38.68
CA THR A 275 -8.51 1.47 -37.42
C THR A 275 -8.73 0.20 -36.58
N ASP A 276 -8.82 -0.96 -37.22
CA ASP A 276 -9.03 -2.25 -36.57
C ASP A 276 -7.77 -3.10 -36.43
N ASP A 277 -6.64 -2.65 -36.99
CA ASP A 277 -5.39 -3.42 -37.09
C ASP A 277 -4.32 -2.84 -36.14
N PRO A 278 -3.55 -3.67 -35.43
CA PRO A 278 -2.44 -3.21 -34.58
C PRO A 278 -1.41 -2.33 -35.29
N LYS A 279 -1.31 -2.41 -36.63
CA LYS A 279 -0.44 -1.55 -37.44
C LYS A 279 -0.75 -0.06 -37.31
N VAL A 280 -1.91 0.33 -36.77
CA VAL A 280 -2.28 1.73 -36.51
C VAL A 280 -1.24 2.50 -35.70
N TYR A 281 -0.54 1.83 -34.77
CA TYR A 281 0.50 2.42 -33.94
C TYR A 281 1.82 2.65 -34.70
N GLN A 282 2.01 1.97 -35.83
CA GLN A 282 3.19 2.12 -36.70
C GLN A 282 3.00 3.19 -37.80
N GLN A 283 1.80 3.78 -37.89
CA GLN A 283 1.48 4.82 -38.87
C GLN A 283 1.50 6.22 -38.26
N GLY A 284 1.32 7.23 -39.13
CA GLY A 284 1.31 8.65 -38.79
C GLY A 284 2.64 9.33 -39.09
N ASP A 285 2.72 10.63 -38.80
CA ASP A 285 3.96 11.40 -38.96
C ASP A 285 4.97 11.03 -37.85
N PRO A 286 6.16 10.52 -38.20
CA PRO A 286 7.20 10.20 -37.23
C PRO A 286 7.79 11.45 -36.56
N GLN A 287 7.68 12.64 -37.16
CA GLN A 287 8.16 13.90 -36.58
C GLN A 287 7.25 14.40 -35.45
N VAL A 288 5.99 13.95 -35.42
CA VAL A 288 5.06 14.26 -34.34
C VAL A 288 5.39 13.41 -33.12
N ARG A 289 5.75 14.08 -32.01
CA ARG A 289 6.08 13.45 -30.73
C ARG A 289 4.86 12.73 -30.15
N ALA A 290 5.09 11.60 -29.50
CA ALA A 290 4.07 10.96 -28.68
C ALA A 290 3.70 11.86 -27.50
N ASN A 291 2.41 12.14 -27.33
CA ASN A 291 1.92 12.94 -26.21
C ASN A 291 1.60 12.07 -25.00
N VAL A 292 1.17 10.83 -25.24
CA VAL A 292 0.73 9.91 -24.18
C VAL A 292 1.22 8.49 -24.49
N TYR A 293 1.90 7.88 -23.54
CA TYR A 293 2.10 6.42 -23.51
C TYR A 293 0.96 5.80 -22.71
N ALA A 294 0.48 4.62 -23.09
CA ALA A 294 -0.57 3.93 -22.36
C ALA A 294 -0.11 2.56 -21.88
N MET A 295 -0.37 2.27 -20.61
CA MET A 295 -0.06 0.99 -19.98
C MET A 295 -1.30 0.42 -19.30
N GLY A 296 -1.66 -0.81 -19.67
CA GLY A 296 -2.75 -1.53 -19.02
C GLY A 296 -2.33 -1.96 -17.63
N ASN A 297 -3.17 -1.73 -16.64
CA ASN A 297 -2.91 -2.17 -15.28
C ASN A 297 -4.18 -2.73 -14.63
N CYS A 298 -3.99 -3.54 -13.59
CA CYS A 298 -5.07 -4.00 -12.74
C CYS A 298 -4.60 -3.85 -11.30
N HIS A 299 -4.92 -2.71 -10.71
CA HIS A 299 -4.77 -2.52 -9.27
C HIS A 299 -5.76 -3.44 -8.56
N ILE A 300 -5.27 -4.33 -7.68
CA ILE A 300 -6.11 -5.21 -6.88
C ILE A 300 -5.70 -5.00 -5.43
N ASP A 301 -6.61 -4.46 -4.63
CA ASP A 301 -6.36 -4.32 -3.20
C ASP A 301 -6.29 -5.69 -2.55
N THR A 302 -5.16 -5.95 -1.89
CA THR A 302 -4.89 -7.27 -1.32
C THR A 302 -5.93 -7.62 -0.26
N ALA A 303 -6.34 -6.64 0.54
CA ALA A 303 -7.60 -6.64 1.29
C ALA A 303 -8.03 -5.20 1.48
N TRP A 304 -9.34 -4.95 1.32
CA TRP A 304 -9.94 -3.63 1.53
C TRP A 304 -11.41 -3.77 1.99
N LEU A 305 -12.32 -3.87 1.02
CA LEU A 305 -13.76 -4.10 1.25
C LEU A 305 -14.14 -5.58 1.15
N TRP A 306 -13.13 -6.46 1.07
CA TRP A 306 -13.22 -7.91 1.02
C TRP A 306 -11.99 -8.53 1.72
N PRO A 307 -12.07 -9.80 2.16
CA PRO A 307 -10.96 -10.50 2.81
C PRO A 307 -9.87 -10.97 1.83
N PHE A 308 -8.68 -11.31 2.35
CA PHE A 308 -7.59 -11.91 1.56
C PHE A 308 -8.07 -13.17 0.81
N ALA A 309 -8.96 -13.96 1.44
CA ALA A 309 -9.55 -15.14 0.83
C ALA A 309 -10.29 -14.86 -0.50
N GLU A 310 -10.93 -13.70 -0.64
CA GLU A 310 -11.62 -13.33 -1.89
C GLU A 310 -10.64 -12.75 -2.92
N THR A 311 -9.62 -12.01 -2.48
CA THR A 311 -8.56 -11.50 -3.37
C THR A 311 -7.87 -12.62 -4.14
N LYS A 312 -7.62 -13.76 -3.49
CA LYS A 312 -7.04 -14.95 -4.15
C LYS A 312 -7.81 -15.37 -5.41
N ARG A 313 -9.15 -15.22 -5.40
CA ARG A 313 -10.02 -15.46 -6.57
C ARG A 313 -10.03 -14.29 -7.55
N LYS A 314 -10.04 -13.05 -7.04
CA LYS A 314 -9.99 -11.83 -7.87
C LYS A 314 -8.73 -11.77 -8.74
N ILE A 315 -7.58 -12.24 -8.24
CA ILE A 315 -6.32 -12.31 -8.99
C ILE A 315 -6.49 -13.19 -10.22
N VAL A 316 -6.92 -14.44 -10.06
CA VAL A 316 -7.05 -15.36 -11.18
C VAL A 316 -8.15 -14.93 -12.16
N ARG A 317 -9.27 -14.38 -11.67
CA ARG A 317 -10.32 -13.76 -12.50
C ARG A 317 -9.77 -12.67 -13.41
N SER A 318 -9.03 -11.74 -12.81
CA SER A 318 -8.49 -10.57 -13.51
C SER A 318 -7.44 -11.00 -14.52
N TRP A 319 -6.44 -11.77 -14.09
CA TRP A 319 -5.29 -12.10 -14.94
C TRP A 319 -5.62 -13.09 -16.05
N THR A 320 -6.61 -13.98 -15.85
CA THR A 320 -7.16 -14.80 -16.94
C THR A 320 -7.73 -13.90 -18.03
N SER A 321 -8.55 -12.93 -17.66
CA SER A 321 -9.15 -11.99 -18.63
C SER A 321 -8.08 -11.22 -19.39
N GLN A 322 -7.00 -10.81 -18.72
CA GLN A 322 -5.88 -10.12 -19.37
C GLN A 322 -5.10 -11.03 -20.33
N CYS A 323 -4.84 -12.28 -19.95
CA CYS A 323 -4.18 -13.24 -20.84
C CYS A 323 -5.01 -13.53 -22.09
N THR A 324 -6.34 -13.63 -21.97
CA THR A 324 -7.24 -13.79 -23.11
C THR A 324 -7.22 -12.56 -24.03
N LEU A 325 -7.18 -11.34 -23.46
CA LEU A 325 -7.05 -10.12 -24.26
C LEU A 325 -5.70 -10.03 -24.99
N MET A 326 -4.62 -10.55 -24.42
CA MET A 326 -3.30 -10.58 -25.07
C MET A 326 -3.27 -11.49 -26.32
N ASP A 327 -4.14 -12.50 -26.39
CA ASP A 327 -4.32 -13.31 -27.60
C ASP A 327 -5.04 -12.54 -28.71
N GLU A 328 -6.00 -11.69 -28.34
CA GLU A 328 -6.80 -10.90 -29.28
C GLU A 328 -6.06 -9.63 -29.76
N PHE A 329 -5.25 -9.02 -28.88
CA PHE A 329 -4.58 -7.74 -29.10
C PHE A 329 -3.06 -7.90 -28.93
N PRO A 330 -2.29 -8.15 -30.01
CA PRO A 330 -0.85 -8.44 -29.90
C PRO A 330 -0.02 -7.26 -29.37
N GLU A 331 -0.48 -6.02 -29.56
CA GLU A 331 0.15 -4.80 -29.06
C GLU A 331 -0.10 -4.54 -27.56
N TYR A 332 -1.00 -5.29 -26.94
CA TYR A 332 -1.43 -5.05 -25.57
C TYR A 332 -0.31 -5.40 -24.58
N GLN A 333 -0.03 -4.46 -23.67
CA GLN A 333 0.89 -4.64 -22.57
C GLN A 333 0.19 -4.37 -21.24
N PHE A 334 0.52 -5.20 -20.26
CA PHE A 334 -0.11 -5.21 -18.95
C PHE A 334 0.93 -5.27 -17.84
N VAL A 335 0.68 -4.55 -16.75
CA VAL A 335 1.52 -4.59 -15.54
C VAL A 335 0.74 -5.09 -14.33
N ALA A 336 1.44 -5.82 -13.45
CA ALA A 336 0.98 -6.18 -12.11
C ALA A 336 2.13 -6.06 -11.11
N SER A 337 1.88 -5.52 -9.92
CA SER A 337 2.93 -5.03 -9.01
C SER A 337 3.29 -5.99 -7.86
N GLN A 338 2.32 -6.67 -7.25
CA GLN A 338 2.52 -7.34 -5.96
C GLN A 338 3.08 -8.76 -6.08
N GLY A 339 4.30 -9.00 -5.57
CA GLY A 339 4.91 -10.33 -5.48
C GLY A 339 4.03 -11.39 -4.79
N GLN A 340 3.33 -11.00 -3.71
CA GLN A 340 2.43 -11.87 -2.95
C GLN A 340 1.27 -12.42 -3.80
N GLN A 341 0.75 -11.63 -4.75
CA GLN A 341 -0.34 -12.08 -5.63
C GLN A 341 0.13 -13.16 -6.60
N PHE A 342 1.35 -13.03 -7.14
CA PHE A 342 1.96 -14.07 -7.95
C PHE A 342 2.20 -15.34 -7.14
N LYS A 343 2.65 -15.23 -5.87
CA LYS A 343 2.82 -16.40 -4.99
C LYS A 343 1.49 -17.11 -4.75
N TRP A 344 0.41 -16.40 -4.43
CA TRP A 344 -0.91 -17.02 -4.25
C TRP A 344 -1.41 -17.70 -5.52
N LEU A 345 -1.18 -17.09 -6.69
CA LEU A 345 -1.55 -17.71 -7.96
C LEU A 345 -0.74 -18.98 -8.23
N LEU A 346 0.56 -19.00 -7.91
CA LEU A 346 1.41 -20.18 -8.02
C LEU A 346 0.96 -21.30 -7.08
N GLU A 347 0.57 -20.98 -5.85
CA GLU A 347 0.12 -21.94 -4.84
C GLU A 347 -1.25 -22.55 -5.17
N GLN A 348 -2.22 -21.72 -5.58
CA GLN A 348 -3.59 -22.17 -5.84
C GLN A 348 -3.78 -22.72 -7.25
N HIS A 349 -3.12 -22.13 -8.24
CA HIS A 349 -3.31 -22.43 -9.66
C HIS A 349 -1.96 -22.62 -10.39
N PRO A 350 -1.13 -23.60 -9.96
CA PRO A 350 0.22 -23.79 -10.49
C PRO A 350 0.24 -24.06 -11.99
N ARG A 351 -0.80 -24.72 -12.52
CA ARG A 351 -0.93 -25.01 -13.95
C ARG A 351 -1.15 -23.74 -14.76
N PHE A 352 -2.06 -22.87 -14.33
CA PHE A 352 -2.28 -21.57 -14.99
C PHE A 352 -1.02 -20.70 -14.94
N PHE A 353 -0.33 -20.66 -13.78
CA PHE A 353 0.92 -19.92 -13.63
C PHE A 353 1.99 -20.36 -14.64
N LYS A 354 2.23 -21.67 -14.76
CA LYS A 354 3.29 -22.22 -15.63
C LYS A 354 2.92 -22.23 -17.11
N GLU A 355 1.71 -22.64 -17.45
CA GLU A 355 1.28 -22.85 -18.85
C GLU A 355 0.79 -21.56 -19.51
N VAL A 356 0.25 -20.59 -18.74
CA VAL A 356 -0.34 -19.37 -19.29
C VAL A 356 0.51 -18.15 -18.94
N LEU A 357 0.76 -17.89 -17.66
CA LEU A 357 1.37 -16.63 -17.24
C LEU A 357 2.86 -16.51 -17.65
N VAL A 358 3.67 -17.54 -17.37
CA VAL A 358 5.11 -17.52 -17.68
C VAL A 358 5.40 -17.23 -19.17
N PRO A 359 4.72 -17.87 -20.14
CA PRO A 359 4.87 -17.52 -21.55
C PRO A 359 4.54 -16.06 -21.88
N ARG A 360 3.51 -15.46 -21.27
CA ARG A 360 3.15 -14.04 -21.51
C ARG A 360 4.20 -13.07 -20.98
N VAL A 361 4.84 -13.42 -19.87
CA VAL A 361 5.96 -12.66 -19.33
C VAL A 361 7.17 -12.75 -20.26
N GLN A 362 7.50 -13.95 -20.75
CA GLN A 362 8.59 -14.15 -21.70
C GLN A 362 8.35 -13.47 -23.06
N GLN A 363 7.09 -13.36 -23.49
CA GLN A 363 6.67 -12.65 -24.70
C GLN A 363 6.65 -11.11 -24.56
N ALA A 364 6.96 -10.57 -23.37
CA ALA A 364 6.94 -9.14 -23.07
C ALA A 364 5.56 -8.47 -23.26
N GLN A 365 4.48 -9.21 -22.96
CA GLN A 365 3.11 -8.67 -22.90
C GLN A 365 2.65 -8.48 -21.45
N PHE A 366 3.09 -9.34 -20.53
CA PHE A 366 2.78 -9.25 -19.10
C PHE A 366 4.06 -8.88 -18.33
N PHE A 367 4.08 -7.74 -17.65
CA PHE A 367 5.24 -7.25 -16.92
C PHE A 367 5.01 -7.33 -15.39
N PRO A 368 5.71 -8.19 -14.66
CA PRO A 368 5.83 -8.04 -13.21
C PRO A 368 6.63 -6.76 -12.92
N ILE A 369 6.01 -5.79 -12.23
CA ILE A 369 6.60 -4.49 -11.91
C ILE A 369 6.59 -4.24 -10.40
N GLY A 370 7.06 -3.09 -9.93
CA GLY A 370 7.02 -2.68 -8.52
C GLY A 370 8.20 -3.21 -7.71
N GLY A 371 8.51 -4.49 -7.87
CA GLY A 371 9.63 -5.12 -7.18
C GLY A 371 9.44 -5.28 -5.67
N SER A 372 8.23 -5.05 -5.14
CA SER A 372 7.88 -5.20 -3.73
C SER A 372 6.99 -6.43 -3.51
N TRP A 373 6.92 -6.89 -2.26
CA TRP A 373 6.08 -8.02 -1.88
C TRP A 373 4.59 -7.68 -1.98
N VAL A 374 4.21 -6.53 -1.43
CA VAL A 374 2.88 -5.92 -1.62
C VAL A 374 3.03 -4.43 -1.96
N GLU A 375 1.94 -3.78 -2.34
CA GLU A 375 1.88 -2.32 -2.36
C GLU A 375 1.66 -1.82 -0.93
N ASN A 376 2.75 -1.61 -0.19
CA ASN A 376 2.71 -1.30 1.24
C ASN A 376 2.54 0.19 1.52
N ASP A 377 2.00 0.53 2.70
CA ASP A 377 2.16 1.88 3.25
C ASP A 377 3.65 2.16 3.54
N THR A 378 4.11 3.40 3.33
CA THR A 378 5.52 3.75 3.54
C THR A 378 5.78 4.61 4.77
N ASN A 379 4.72 5.01 5.49
CA ASN A 379 4.81 5.87 6.67
C ASN A 379 4.89 5.06 7.97
N ILE A 380 4.10 4.01 8.12
CA ILE A 380 3.94 3.26 9.37
C ILE A 380 4.97 2.13 9.53
N PRO A 381 5.27 1.28 8.52
CA PRO A 381 6.26 0.20 8.68
C PRO A 381 7.65 0.75 8.99
N ASN A 382 8.46 0.01 9.74
CA ASN A 382 9.85 0.43 9.97
C ASN A 382 10.72 0.31 8.70
N GLY A 383 11.95 0.82 8.75
CA GLY A 383 12.87 0.79 7.61
C GLY A 383 13.31 -0.62 7.18
N GLU A 384 13.43 -1.56 8.11
CA GLU A 384 13.79 -2.95 7.78
C GLU A 384 12.64 -3.62 7.03
N SER A 385 11.40 -3.40 7.46
CA SER A 385 10.18 -3.83 6.76
C SER A 385 10.17 -3.33 5.31
N LEU A 386 10.47 -2.05 5.06
CA LEU A 386 10.58 -1.52 3.69
C LEU A 386 11.68 -2.20 2.87
N CYS A 387 12.83 -2.50 3.49
CA CYS A 387 13.89 -3.27 2.82
C CYS A 387 13.43 -4.71 2.51
N ARG A 388 12.66 -5.33 3.41
CA ARG A 388 12.12 -6.68 3.24
C ARG A 388 11.05 -6.75 2.17
N GLN A 389 10.20 -5.72 2.01
CA GLN A 389 9.27 -5.60 0.89
C GLN A 389 10.00 -5.81 -0.44
N PHE A 390 11.12 -5.10 -0.66
CA PHE A 390 11.92 -5.26 -1.88
C PHE A 390 12.70 -6.57 -1.92
N PHE A 391 13.24 -7.03 -0.79
CA PHE A 391 13.98 -8.29 -0.71
C PHE A 391 13.16 -9.48 -1.22
N TYR A 392 11.96 -9.69 -0.67
CA TYR A 392 11.11 -10.81 -1.05
C TYR A 392 10.49 -10.62 -2.43
N GLY A 393 10.04 -9.40 -2.77
CA GLY A 393 9.48 -9.10 -4.09
C GLY A 393 10.46 -9.36 -5.24
N GLN A 394 11.67 -8.79 -5.14
CA GLN A 394 12.70 -8.94 -6.18
C GLN A 394 13.20 -10.39 -6.29
N ARG A 395 13.52 -11.05 -5.17
CA ARG A 395 13.99 -12.44 -5.21
C ARG A 395 12.92 -13.37 -5.78
N PHE A 396 11.64 -13.14 -5.48
CA PHE A 396 10.54 -13.89 -6.09
C PHE A 396 10.49 -13.69 -7.61
N PHE A 397 10.55 -12.44 -8.10
CA PHE A 397 10.53 -12.16 -9.55
C PHE A 397 11.74 -12.74 -10.29
N MET A 398 12.93 -12.61 -9.71
CA MET A 398 14.14 -13.16 -10.29
C MET A 398 14.10 -14.69 -10.34
N LYS A 399 13.59 -15.36 -9.29
CA LYS A 399 13.51 -16.82 -9.22
C LYS A 399 12.52 -17.41 -10.22
N HIS A 400 11.34 -16.80 -10.37
CA HIS A 400 10.25 -17.39 -11.17
C HIS A 400 10.16 -16.85 -12.60
N PHE A 401 10.59 -15.62 -12.85
CA PHE A 401 10.49 -14.99 -14.17
C PHE A 401 11.86 -14.65 -14.78
N GLY A 402 12.95 -14.65 -14.00
CA GLY A 402 14.27 -14.24 -14.47
C GLY A 402 14.40 -12.74 -14.71
N LEU A 403 13.46 -11.94 -14.18
CA LEU A 403 13.39 -10.49 -14.34
C LEU A 403 13.53 -9.79 -12.99
N LYS A 404 14.25 -8.67 -12.97
CA LYS A 404 14.36 -7.74 -11.84
C LYS A 404 13.61 -6.46 -12.21
N SER A 405 12.76 -5.95 -11.32
CA SER A 405 12.05 -4.68 -11.56
C SER A 405 12.96 -3.52 -11.15
N ASP A 406 13.15 -2.54 -12.02
CA ASP A 406 13.87 -1.29 -11.75
C ASP A 406 12.94 -0.10 -11.44
N ILE A 407 11.63 -0.33 -11.48
CA ILE A 407 10.56 0.62 -11.17
C ILE A 407 9.82 0.19 -9.91
N PHE A 408 9.70 1.10 -8.94
CA PHE A 408 8.79 0.96 -7.81
C PHE A 408 7.42 1.53 -8.17
N TRP A 409 6.38 0.73 -7.99
CA TRP A 409 5.02 0.98 -8.46
C TRP A 409 4.10 1.05 -7.25
N LEU A 410 3.69 2.25 -6.88
CA LEU A 410 2.92 2.51 -5.66
C LEU A 410 1.84 3.57 -5.93
N PRO A 411 0.85 3.27 -6.78
CA PRO A 411 -0.14 4.25 -7.22
C PRO A 411 -1.03 4.73 -6.07
N ASP A 412 -1.38 3.86 -5.10
CA ASP A 412 -2.44 4.13 -4.12
C ASP A 412 -1.98 4.33 -2.66
N THR A 413 -0.68 4.50 -2.40
CA THR A 413 -0.19 4.68 -1.02
C THR A 413 -0.46 6.09 -0.46
N PHE A 414 -0.83 6.13 0.83
CA PHE A 414 -1.27 7.33 1.55
C PHE A 414 -0.10 8.16 2.11
N GLY A 415 0.81 8.60 1.24
CA GLY A 415 1.97 9.44 1.55
C GLY A 415 3.29 8.68 1.56
N TYR A 416 4.39 9.40 1.36
CA TYR A 416 5.69 8.78 1.10
C TYR A 416 6.79 9.30 2.03
N SER A 417 7.40 8.38 2.78
CA SER A 417 8.48 8.71 3.71
C SER A 417 9.76 9.17 3.02
N SER A 418 10.54 9.97 3.72
CA SER A 418 11.65 10.74 3.15
C SER A 418 12.91 9.90 2.82
N GLN A 419 12.93 8.62 3.20
CA GLN A 419 14.02 7.68 2.94
C GLN A 419 13.71 6.63 1.86
N VAL A 420 12.49 6.59 1.33
CA VAL A 420 12.12 5.67 0.25
C VAL A 420 13.09 5.77 -0.95
N PRO A 421 13.56 6.96 -1.40
CA PRO A 421 14.51 7.04 -2.51
C PRO A 421 15.79 6.23 -2.27
N GLN A 422 16.39 6.35 -1.07
CA GLN A 422 17.59 5.58 -0.73
C GLN A 422 17.30 4.09 -0.68
N ILE A 423 16.20 3.68 -0.04
CA ILE A 423 15.79 2.28 0.08
C ILE A 423 15.56 1.66 -1.30
N CYS A 424 14.95 2.39 -2.24
CA CYS A 424 14.81 1.98 -3.63
C CYS A 424 16.19 1.79 -4.28
N ARG A 425 17.10 2.77 -4.15
CA ARG A 425 18.44 2.73 -4.78
C ARG A 425 19.29 1.57 -4.28
N ILE A 426 19.32 1.32 -2.97
CA ILE A 426 20.04 0.17 -2.41
C ILE A 426 19.38 -1.16 -2.75
N SER A 427 18.11 -1.16 -3.21
CA SER A 427 17.41 -2.34 -3.71
C SER A 427 17.53 -2.52 -5.23
N GLY A 428 18.28 -1.65 -5.90
CA GLY A 428 18.46 -1.67 -7.35
C GLY A 428 17.28 -1.13 -8.16
N ILE A 429 16.39 -0.38 -7.51
CA ILE A 429 15.29 0.35 -8.14
C ILE A 429 15.72 1.79 -8.36
N THR A 430 15.52 2.32 -9.56
CA THR A 430 15.95 3.68 -9.94
C THR A 430 14.80 4.60 -10.33
N LYS A 431 13.62 4.02 -10.59
CA LYS A 431 12.43 4.71 -11.09
C LYS A 431 11.28 4.51 -10.09
N PHE A 432 10.38 5.48 -10.03
CA PHE A 432 9.23 5.46 -9.13
C PHE A 432 7.97 5.97 -9.81
N LEU A 433 6.85 5.28 -9.62
CA LEU A 433 5.54 5.70 -10.07
C LEU A 433 4.55 5.76 -8.91
N THR A 434 3.83 6.88 -8.82
CA THR A 434 2.74 7.10 -7.86
C THR A 434 1.64 7.95 -8.48
N GLN A 435 0.39 7.80 -8.00
CA GLN A 435 -0.75 8.62 -8.42
C GLN A 435 -1.38 9.39 -7.25
N LYS A 436 -1.34 8.86 -6.02
CA LYS A 436 -2.16 9.36 -4.92
C LYS A 436 -1.93 10.83 -4.55
N LEU A 437 -0.73 11.37 -4.73
CA LEU A 437 -0.44 12.80 -4.47
C LEU A 437 -1.24 13.77 -5.37
N SER A 438 -1.81 13.28 -6.48
CA SER A 438 -2.75 14.07 -7.29
C SER A 438 -4.07 14.38 -6.59
N TRP A 439 -4.38 13.70 -5.47
CA TRP A 439 -5.59 13.88 -4.68
C TRP A 439 -5.42 14.87 -3.53
N ASN A 440 -4.27 15.55 -3.44
CA ASN A 440 -4.09 16.63 -2.47
C ASN A 440 -5.22 17.66 -2.62
N ASN A 441 -5.97 17.86 -1.54
CA ASN A 441 -7.13 18.75 -1.52
C ASN A 441 -6.78 20.21 -1.22
N ILE A 442 -5.58 20.49 -0.68
CA ILE A 442 -5.10 21.84 -0.36
C ILE A 442 -4.16 22.36 -1.48
N ASN A 443 -3.09 21.62 -1.78
CA ASN A 443 -2.08 22.02 -2.76
C ASN A 443 -1.97 21.03 -3.92
N SER A 444 -2.13 21.53 -5.15
CA SER A 444 -1.78 20.74 -6.34
C SER A 444 -0.26 20.56 -6.40
N PHE A 445 0.21 19.31 -6.38
CA PHE A 445 1.65 19.01 -6.45
C PHE A 445 2.25 19.61 -7.74
N PRO A 446 3.43 20.27 -7.71
CA PRO A 446 3.87 21.14 -8.80
C PRO A 446 4.39 20.40 -10.05
N HIS A 447 4.77 19.13 -9.95
CA HIS A 447 5.43 18.40 -11.03
C HIS A 447 4.73 17.08 -11.37
N SER A 448 4.81 16.65 -12.63
CA SER A 448 4.41 15.29 -13.03
C SER A 448 5.62 14.39 -13.24
N THR A 449 6.75 14.93 -13.69
CA THR A 449 8.02 14.21 -13.80
C THR A 449 9.10 15.00 -13.09
N PHE A 450 9.81 14.39 -12.14
CA PHE A 450 10.81 15.04 -11.30
C PHE A 450 11.77 14.02 -10.67
N ASN A 451 12.92 14.49 -10.19
CA ASN A 451 13.85 13.70 -9.39
C ASN A 451 13.45 13.79 -7.91
N TRP A 452 13.12 12.67 -7.30
CA TRP A 452 12.84 12.62 -5.88
C TRP A 452 14.11 12.26 -5.11
N SER A 453 14.63 13.22 -4.35
CA SER A 453 15.80 13.08 -3.49
C SER A 453 15.38 12.71 -2.07
N GLY A 454 15.97 11.64 -1.53
CA GLY A 454 15.88 11.30 -0.12
C GLY A 454 16.64 12.29 0.76
N ILE A 455 16.53 12.12 2.08
CA ILE A 455 17.26 12.95 3.07
C ILE A 455 18.78 12.75 3.04
N ASP A 456 19.26 11.64 2.47
CA ASP A 456 20.68 11.34 2.26
C ASP A 456 21.23 11.90 0.92
N GLY A 457 20.34 12.41 0.05
CA GLY A 457 20.68 12.85 -1.30
C GLY A 457 20.58 11.77 -2.39
N SER A 458 20.19 10.53 -2.07
CA SER A 458 19.92 9.52 -3.09
C SER A 458 18.66 9.88 -3.89
N MET A 459 18.73 9.76 -5.21
CA MET A 459 17.63 10.17 -6.10
C MET A 459 17.01 9.00 -6.85
N VAL A 460 15.68 9.05 -6.98
CA VAL A 460 14.90 8.19 -7.89
C VAL A 460 14.13 9.06 -8.89
N LEU A 461 14.04 8.61 -10.14
CA LEU A 461 13.26 9.30 -11.17
C LEU A 461 11.78 9.00 -10.97
N THR A 462 10.99 10.03 -10.65
CA THR A 462 9.58 9.87 -10.31
C THR A 462 8.69 10.39 -11.42
N HIS A 463 7.69 9.60 -11.81
CA HIS A 463 6.61 10.03 -12.69
C HIS A 463 5.23 9.82 -12.03
N MET A 464 4.40 10.85 -12.14
CA MET A 464 3.01 10.87 -11.72
C MET A 464 2.09 10.95 -12.95
N PRO A 465 1.28 9.92 -13.23
CA PRO A 465 0.32 9.92 -14.33
C PRO A 465 -0.59 11.17 -14.31
N PRO A 466 -0.54 12.04 -15.34
CA PRO A 466 -1.27 13.30 -15.32
C PRO A 466 -2.80 13.17 -15.34
N GLY A 467 -3.33 12.01 -15.74
CA GLY A 467 -4.77 11.74 -15.76
C GLY A 467 -5.45 11.72 -14.38
N ASN A 468 -4.68 11.83 -13.28
CA ASN A 468 -5.13 11.81 -11.88
C ASN A 468 -5.91 10.55 -11.49
N THR A 469 -5.76 9.47 -12.26
CA THR A 469 -6.32 8.15 -11.99
C THR A 469 -5.39 7.09 -12.57
N TYR A 470 -5.36 5.92 -11.93
CA TYR A 470 -4.78 4.71 -12.51
C TYR A 470 -5.85 3.80 -13.14
N THR A 471 -7.13 4.18 -13.08
CA THR A 471 -8.27 3.44 -13.59
C THR A 471 -8.93 4.10 -14.80
N ALA A 472 -8.14 4.64 -15.74
CA ALA A 472 -8.70 5.32 -16.92
C ALA A 472 -9.49 4.36 -17.82
N SER A 473 -10.58 4.84 -18.42
CA SER A 473 -11.48 4.05 -19.29
C SER A 473 -11.11 4.16 -20.78
N SER A 474 -9.94 4.72 -21.08
CA SER A 474 -9.47 4.99 -22.45
C SER A 474 -10.46 5.83 -23.27
N HIS A 475 -11.20 6.72 -22.61
CA HIS A 475 -12.05 7.70 -23.27
C HIS A 475 -11.19 8.77 -23.97
N PHE A 476 -11.75 9.47 -24.95
CA PHE A 476 -11.04 10.57 -25.62
C PHE A 476 -10.64 11.64 -24.60
N GLY A 477 -11.55 11.95 -23.67
CA GLY A 477 -11.29 12.85 -22.56
C GLY A 477 -10.15 12.39 -21.64
N ASP A 478 -9.97 11.08 -21.43
CA ASP A 478 -8.89 10.56 -20.58
C ASP A 478 -7.52 10.79 -21.23
N VAL A 479 -7.39 10.50 -22.53
CA VAL A 479 -6.15 10.71 -23.27
C VAL A 479 -5.83 12.21 -23.37
N LEU A 480 -6.85 13.05 -23.60
CA LEU A 480 -6.70 14.50 -23.63
C LEU A 480 -6.26 15.05 -22.28
N ARG A 481 -6.83 14.57 -21.17
CA ARG A 481 -6.38 14.96 -19.81
C ARG A 481 -4.95 14.53 -19.55
N SER A 482 -4.59 13.28 -19.87
CA SER A 482 -3.21 12.79 -19.71
C SER A 482 -2.18 13.60 -20.50
N ALA A 483 -2.55 14.13 -21.67
CA ALA A 483 -1.70 15.02 -22.45
C ALA A 483 -1.63 16.45 -21.86
N ASN A 484 -2.77 17.03 -21.50
CA ASN A 484 -2.87 18.46 -21.15
C ASN A 484 -2.55 18.75 -19.67
N GLN A 485 -2.77 17.80 -18.77
CA GLN A 485 -2.57 17.99 -17.32
C GLN A 485 -1.14 17.68 -16.86
N ASN A 486 -0.21 17.41 -17.80
CA ASN A 486 1.20 17.22 -17.47
C ASN A 486 1.81 18.53 -16.96
N LYS A 487 2.25 18.53 -15.71
CA LYS A 487 2.77 19.72 -15.02
C LYS A 487 4.25 19.99 -15.30
N SER A 488 4.94 19.06 -15.95
CA SER A 488 6.37 19.17 -16.28
C SER A 488 6.63 19.40 -17.79
N ASN A 489 5.66 19.99 -18.50
CA ASN A 489 5.72 20.19 -19.95
C ASN A 489 6.93 21.03 -20.43
N GLU A 490 7.52 21.85 -19.54
CA GLU A 490 8.73 22.63 -19.83
C GLU A 490 9.95 21.75 -20.11
N HIS A 491 10.04 20.58 -19.46
CA HIS A 491 11.17 19.65 -19.58
C HIS A 491 10.80 18.39 -20.37
N TYR A 492 9.60 17.84 -20.15
CA TYR A 492 9.15 16.61 -20.79
C TYR A 492 7.65 16.69 -21.09
N GLY A 493 7.31 16.83 -22.38
CA GLY A 493 5.95 17.07 -22.86
C GLY A 493 5.06 15.82 -23.05
N THR A 494 5.44 14.68 -22.47
CA THR A 494 4.75 13.40 -22.65
C THR A 494 4.31 12.83 -21.30
N GLY A 495 3.08 12.31 -21.22
CA GLY A 495 2.53 11.69 -20.01
C GLY A 495 2.35 10.17 -20.14
N LEU A 496 2.27 9.47 -19.01
CA LEU A 496 1.83 8.08 -18.95
C LEU A 496 0.34 8.02 -18.56
N MET A 497 -0.46 7.29 -19.32
CA MET A 497 -1.84 6.96 -19.02
C MET A 497 -1.93 5.52 -18.54
N LEU A 498 -2.48 5.36 -17.35
CA LEU A 498 -2.76 4.06 -16.75
C LEU A 498 -4.25 3.75 -16.92
N TYR A 499 -4.55 2.67 -17.65
CA TYR A 499 -5.93 2.29 -17.97
C TYR A 499 -6.28 0.89 -17.49
N GLY A 500 -7.58 0.68 -17.24
CA GLY A 500 -8.13 -0.57 -16.71
C GLY A 500 -9.02 -0.34 -15.51
N TYR A 501 -9.91 -1.29 -15.22
CA TYR A 501 -10.58 -1.31 -13.92
C TYR A 501 -9.61 -1.79 -12.84
N GLY A 502 -9.58 -1.07 -11.71
CA GLY A 502 -8.69 -1.31 -10.58
C GLY A 502 -9.44 -1.35 -9.25
N ASP A 503 -8.71 -1.20 -8.15
CA ASP A 503 -9.15 -1.26 -6.74
C ASP A 503 -9.68 -2.66 -6.35
N GLY A 504 -10.69 -3.18 -7.05
CA GLY A 504 -11.23 -4.53 -6.89
C GLY A 504 -10.78 -5.55 -7.93
N GLY A 505 -10.03 -5.13 -8.94
CA GLY A 505 -9.57 -5.93 -10.06
C GLY A 505 -10.31 -5.71 -11.38
N GLY A 506 -10.35 -6.73 -12.23
CA GLY A 506 -10.99 -6.71 -13.56
C GLY A 506 -10.07 -6.31 -14.70
N GLY A 507 -9.25 -5.27 -14.53
CA GLY A 507 -8.28 -4.78 -15.53
C GLY A 507 -8.92 -4.23 -16.81
N PRO A 508 -8.14 -3.96 -17.86
CA PRO A 508 -8.66 -3.44 -19.13
C PRO A 508 -9.68 -4.35 -19.81
N THR A 509 -10.64 -3.76 -20.51
CA THR A 509 -11.65 -4.48 -21.31
C THR A 509 -11.34 -4.42 -22.81
N ARG A 510 -11.97 -5.32 -23.59
CA ARG A 510 -11.90 -5.30 -25.07
C ARG A 510 -12.32 -3.95 -25.65
N GLU A 511 -13.32 -3.32 -25.05
CA GLU A 511 -13.80 -2.01 -25.50
C GLU A 511 -12.74 -0.93 -25.35
N MET A 512 -12.01 -0.90 -24.22
CA MET A 512 -10.93 0.07 -23.99
C MET A 512 -9.81 -0.06 -25.03
N LEU A 513 -9.37 -1.29 -25.33
CA LEU A 513 -8.34 -1.55 -26.35
C LEU A 513 -8.80 -1.09 -27.75
N ASN A 514 -10.06 -1.36 -28.09
CA ASN A 514 -10.63 -0.89 -29.35
C ASN A 514 -10.69 0.64 -29.42
N LYS A 515 -11.15 1.32 -28.35
CA LYS A 515 -11.15 2.79 -28.25
C LYS A 515 -9.75 3.39 -28.45
N MET A 516 -8.71 2.76 -27.89
CA MET A 516 -7.33 3.20 -28.09
C MET A 516 -6.84 3.06 -29.54
N ARG A 517 -7.22 2.00 -30.28
CA ARG A 517 -6.94 1.93 -31.72
C ARG A 517 -7.61 3.08 -32.48
N ARG A 518 -8.85 3.43 -32.11
CA ARG A 518 -9.63 4.51 -32.75
C ARG A 518 -9.00 5.88 -32.50
N ILE A 519 -8.60 6.20 -31.27
CA ILE A 519 -7.98 7.51 -31.01
C ILE A 519 -6.64 7.65 -31.72
N ARG A 520 -5.84 6.58 -31.80
CA ARG A 520 -4.60 6.59 -32.59
C ARG A 520 -4.88 6.80 -34.07
N SER A 521 -5.88 6.10 -34.61
CA SER A 521 -6.36 6.28 -35.99
C SER A 521 -6.79 7.74 -36.27
N MET A 522 -7.52 8.36 -35.34
CA MET A 522 -7.91 9.78 -35.45
C MET A 522 -6.70 10.73 -35.44
N SER A 523 -5.72 10.48 -34.56
CA SER A 523 -4.49 11.27 -34.47
C SER A 523 -3.66 11.20 -35.74
N ASN A 524 -3.50 10.00 -36.31
CA ASN A 524 -2.75 9.78 -37.55
C ASN A 524 -3.29 10.61 -38.72
N ARG A 525 -4.62 10.80 -38.77
CA ARG A 525 -5.29 11.45 -39.91
C ARG A 525 -5.56 12.94 -39.69
N ASN A 526 -6.04 13.32 -38.51
CA ASN A 526 -6.54 14.68 -38.23
C ASN A 526 -5.50 15.59 -37.55
N GLY A 527 -4.28 15.09 -37.38
CA GLY A 527 -3.12 15.83 -36.92
C GLY A 527 -3.09 16.10 -35.41
N ASN A 528 -2.17 16.98 -35.02
CA ASN A 528 -1.62 17.08 -33.67
C ASN A 528 -2.55 17.66 -32.59
N VAL A 529 -3.77 18.07 -32.94
CA VAL A 529 -4.78 18.51 -31.95
C VAL A 529 -5.33 17.30 -31.20
N VAL A 530 -5.40 16.13 -31.85
CA VAL A 530 -5.70 14.87 -31.21
C VAL A 530 -4.38 14.28 -30.69
N PRO A 531 -4.20 14.12 -29.36
CA PRO A 531 -2.94 13.65 -28.80
C PRO A 531 -2.50 12.31 -29.39
N LYS A 532 -1.23 12.22 -29.75
CA LYS A 532 -0.63 10.99 -30.26
C LYS A 532 -0.47 9.98 -29.12
N LEU A 533 -1.29 8.93 -29.13
CA LEU A 533 -1.28 7.82 -28.16
C LEU A 533 -0.37 6.69 -28.64
N GLU A 534 0.61 6.30 -27.83
CA GLU A 534 1.46 5.13 -28.07
C GLU A 534 1.05 3.96 -27.16
N VAL A 535 0.88 2.79 -27.76
CA VAL A 535 0.59 1.51 -27.10
C VAL A 535 1.61 0.48 -27.63
N GLY A 536 1.99 -0.50 -26.81
CA GLY A 536 2.99 -1.50 -27.17
C GLY A 536 4.43 -1.08 -26.84
N LYS A 537 4.58 -0.02 -26.03
CA LYS A 537 5.84 0.44 -25.46
C LYS A 537 5.85 0.17 -23.95
N SER A 538 6.89 -0.52 -23.49
CA SER A 538 7.04 -0.88 -22.08
C SER A 538 7.23 0.37 -21.22
N VAL A 539 6.95 0.23 -19.91
CA VAL A 539 7.21 1.32 -18.95
C VAL A 539 8.71 1.68 -18.91
N ASN A 540 9.59 0.70 -19.16
CA ASN A 540 11.02 0.97 -19.25
C ASN A 540 11.38 1.86 -20.44
N GLU A 541 10.83 1.57 -21.63
CA GLU A 541 11.03 2.45 -22.79
C GLU A 541 10.51 3.87 -22.54
N PHE A 542 9.42 4.04 -21.78
CA PHE A 542 8.93 5.36 -21.37
C PHE A 542 9.94 6.13 -20.49
N TYR A 543 10.51 5.48 -19.47
CA TYR A 543 11.53 6.11 -18.64
C TYR A 543 12.85 6.35 -19.37
N ASP A 544 13.21 5.47 -20.30
CA ASP A 544 14.39 5.67 -21.14
C ASP A 544 14.22 6.89 -22.08
N ASP A 545 13.01 7.11 -22.60
CA ASP A 545 12.66 8.31 -23.37
C ASP A 545 12.73 9.59 -22.52
N ILE A 546 12.29 9.54 -21.26
CA ILE A 546 12.48 10.64 -20.30
C ILE A 546 13.97 10.94 -20.15
N MET A 547 14.78 9.93 -19.83
CA MET A 547 16.21 10.08 -19.60
C MET A 547 16.94 10.68 -20.81
N GLN A 548 16.64 10.21 -22.02
CA GLN A 548 17.25 10.71 -23.25
C GLN A 548 16.92 12.18 -23.52
N LYS A 549 15.68 12.60 -23.26
CA LYS A 549 15.21 13.97 -23.56
C LYS A 549 15.55 15.00 -22.48
N THR A 550 15.94 14.56 -21.29
CA THR A 550 16.16 15.44 -20.12
C THR A 550 17.62 15.46 -19.65
N ASP A 551 18.57 15.13 -20.53
CA ASP A 551 20.00 15.01 -20.21
C ASP A 551 20.24 14.09 -19.02
N ASN A 552 19.77 12.84 -19.13
CA ASN A 552 19.81 11.82 -18.07
C ASN A 552 19.13 12.28 -16.76
N GLY A 553 18.07 13.08 -16.88
CA GLY A 553 17.30 13.59 -15.74
C GLY A 553 17.85 14.86 -15.10
N ASN A 554 19.02 15.37 -15.52
CA ASN A 554 19.62 16.57 -14.93
C ASN A 554 18.77 17.84 -15.14
N ALA A 555 17.98 17.87 -16.21
CA ALA A 555 17.09 19.00 -16.50
C ALA A 555 15.82 19.02 -15.64
N LEU A 556 15.49 17.94 -14.92
CA LEU A 556 14.25 17.83 -14.17
C LEU A 556 14.32 18.53 -12.81
N ALA A 557 13.17 19.01 -12.33
CA ALA A 557 13.03 19.54 -10.98
C ALA A 557 13.36 18.49 -9.92
N THR A 558 13.90 18.92 -8.78
CA THR A 558 14.21 18.03 -7.65
C THR A 558 13.28 18.31 -6.49
N TRP A 559 12.69 17.26 -5.92
CA TRP A 559 11.95 17.33 -4.66
C TRP A 559 12.75 16.62 -3.57
N THR A 560 13.10 17.31 -2.49
CA THR A 560 13.93 16.76 -1.40
C THR A 560 13.09 16.44 -0.17
N GLY A 561 13.23 15.22 0.36
CA GLY A 561 12.59 14.77 1.59
C GLY A 561 11.26 14.04 1.35
N GLU A 562 10.31 14.17 2.29
CA GLU A 562 9.03 13.46 2.21
C GLU A 562 8.15 13.99 1.07
N LEU A 563 7.39 13.09 0.42
CA LEU A 563 6.24 13.49 -0.40
C LEU A 563 5.00 13.41 0.49
N TYR A 564 4.73 14.50 1.18
CA TYR A 564 3.62 14.59 2.12
C TYR A 564 2.28 14.56 1.37
N PHE A 565 1.47 13.54 1.66
CA PHE A 565 0.12 13.42 1.12
C PHE A 565 -0.84 14.21 2.01
N GLU A 566 -1.54 15.17 1.40
CA GLU A 566 -2.34 16.15 2.12
C GLU A 566 -3.75 15.66 2.41
N PHE A 567 -3.94 14.34 2.49
CA PHE A 567 -5.23 13.69 2.64
C PHE A 567 -5.07 12.37 3.41
N HIS A 568 -6.15 11.73 3.82
CA HIS A 568 -6.13 10.46 4.56
C HIS A 568 -5.29 10.46 5.87
N ARG A 569 -5.23 11.58 6.60
CA ARG A 569 -4.38 11.70 7.82
C ARG A 569 -4.90 10.94 9.06
N GLY A 570 -6.17 10.55 9.05
CA GLY A 570 -6.78 9.73 10.12
C GLY A 570 -6.18 8.32 10.20
N THR A 571 -5.58 7.86 9.09
CA THR A 571 -4.91 6.55 8.95
C THR A 571 -3.78 6.31 9.94
N TYR A 572 -3.11 7.36 10.45
CA TYR A 572 -2.04 7.20 11.42
C TYR A 572 -2.55 6.71 12.80
N THR A 573 -3.84 6.87 13.09
CA THR A 573 -4.42 6.60 14.42
C THR A 573 -5.48 5.50 14.43
N THR A 574 -6.34 5.42 13.41
CA THR A 574 -7.41 4.39 13.35
C THR A 574 -6.85 2.96 13.42
N GLN A 575 -7.59 1.98 13.94
CA GLN A 575 -7.14 0.60 14.13
C GLN A 575 -5.82 0.53 14.93
N ALA A 576 -5.85 1.11 16.13
CA ALA A 576 -4.70 1.27 17.01
C ALA A 576 -4.09 -0.07 17.44
N ASP A 577 -4.93 -1.11 17.60
CA ASP A 577 -4.46 -2.45 17.98
C ASP A 577 -3.65 -3.13 16.87
N VAL A 578 -4.03 -2.96 15.61
CA VAL A 578 -3.27 -3.48 14.46
C VAL A 578 -1.89 -2.84 14.41
N LYS A 579 -1.82 -1.52 14.59
CA LYS A 579 -0.55 -0.76 14.61
C LYS A 579 0.35 -1.16 15.79
N ARG A 580 -0.23 -1.41 16.96
CA ARG A 580 0.48 -1.93 18.14
C ARG A 580 1.04 -3.32 17.89
N LEU A 581 0.22 -4.22 17.33
CA LEU A 581 0.65 -5.58 17.01
C LEU A 581 1.68 -5.60 15.88
N MET A 582 1.57 -4.71 14.89
CA MET A 582 2.56 -4.56 13.82
C MET A 582 3.93 -4.19 14.40
N ARG A 583 4.00 -3.12 15.21
CA ARG A 583 5.29 -2.72 15.81
C ARG A 583 5.85 -3.81 16.73
N LEU A 584 4.99 -4.48 17.50
CA LEU A 584 5.42 -5.61 18.33
C LEU A 584 5.96 -6.78 17.48
N SER A 585 5.32 -7.09 16.36
CA SER A 585 5.76 -8.16 15.44
C SER A 585 7.10 -7.82 14.81
N GLU A 586 7.30 -6.56 14.39
CA GLU A 586 8.57 -6.06 13.86
C GLU A 586 9.71 -6.15 14.89
N VAL A 587 9.45 -5.77 16.15
CA VAL A 587 10.42 -5.89 17.24
C VAL A 587 10.76 -7.36 17.52
N LYS A 588 9.75 -8.23 17.55
CA LYS A 588 9.93 -9.65 17.85
C LYS A 588 10.66 -10.42 16.75
N ILE A 589 10.40 -10.11 15.48
CA ILE A 589 11.14 -10.75 14.39
C ILE A 589 12.58 -10.25 14.30
N HIS A 590 12.84 -8.97 14.61
CA HIS A 590 14.20 -8.46 14.79
C HIS A 590 14.93 -9.23 15.89
N ASP A 591 14.32 -9.39 17.06
CA ASP A 591 14.92 -10.12 18.17
C ASP A 591 15.20 -11.59 17.82
N LEU A 592 14.27 -12.23 17.11
CA LEU A 592 14.44 -13.60 16.61
C LEU A 592 15.63 -13.70 15.66
N GLU A 593 15.71 -12.86 14.63
CA GLU A 593 16.82 -12.91 13.66
C GLU A 593 18.17 -12.68 14.36
N TRP A 594 18.22 -11.73 15.28
CA TRP A 594 19.42 -11.42 16.05
C TRP A 594 19.90 -12.61 16.88
N ILE A 595 19.01 -13.18 17.70
CA ILE A 595 19.33 -14.30 18.60
C ILE A 595 19.61 -15.56 17.79
N ALA A 596 18.76 -15.93 16.84
CA ALA A 596 18.92 -17.14 16.04
C ALA A 596 20.22 -17.10 15.23
N THR A 597 20.60 -15.93 14.69
CA THR A 597 21.87 -15.77 13.96
C THR A 597 23.06 -16.06 14.88
N LYS A 598 23.09 -15.42 16.06
CA LYS A 598 24.17 -15.60 17.04
C LYS A 598 24.25 -17.04 17.56
N VAL A 599 23.11 -17.66 17.90
CA VAL A 599 23.04 -19.05 18.37
C VAL A 599 23.53 -20.02 17.29
N SER A 600 23.12 -19.83 16.02
CA SER A 600 23.53 -20.70 14.92
C SER A 600 25.04 -20.71 14.68
N LEU A 601 25.73 -19.63 15.03
CA LEU A 601 27.18 -19.49 14.91
C LEU A 601 27.93 -20.09 16.11
N LEU A 602 27.40 -19.94 17.32
CA LEU A 602 28.03 -20.47 18.53
C LEU A 602 27.83 -21.98 18.70
N ALA A 603 26.66 -22.49 18.32
CA ALA A 603 26.28 -23.88 18.52
C ALA A 603 25.81 -24.55 17.22
N PRO A 604 26.64 -24.57 16.15
CA PRO A 604 26.24 -25.04 14.81
C PRO A 604 25.82 -26.52 14.80
N ASN A 605 26.32 -27.33 15.73
CA ASN A 605 25.96 -28.75 15.86
C ASN A 605 24.64 -28.99 16.62
N LYS A 606 24.12 -27.97 17.34
CA LYS A 606 22.91 -28.07 18.17
C LYS A 606 21.74 -27.28 17.61
N TYR A 607 22.01 -26.24 16.82
CA TYR A 607 20.99 -25.35 16.29
C TYR A 607 21.28 -24.96 14.84
N THR A 608 20.24 -25.05 14.01
CA THR A 608 20.25 -24.60 12.62
C THR A 608 19.33 -23.39 12.51
N TYR A 609 19.80 -22.33 11.84
CA TYR A 609 19.02 -21.11 11.64
C TYR A 609 17.75 -21.42 10.82
N PRO A 610 16.54 -21.12 11.33
CA PRO A 610 15.27 -21.53 10.72
C PRO A 610 14.86 -20.56 9.61
N VAL A 611 15.63 -20.54 8.51
CA VAL A 611 15.47 -19.54 7.43
C VAL A 611 14.07 -19.54 6.81
N ASN A 612 13.51 -20.71 6.49
CA ASN A 612 12.22 -20.80 5.82
C ASN A 612 11.05 -20.44 6.76
N ASP A 613 11.18 -20.74 8.06
CA ASP A 613 10.19 -20.32 9.04
C ASP A 613 10.22 -18.79 9.24
N ILE A 614 11.42 -18.19 9.31
CA ILE A 614 11.58 -16.73 9.39
C ILE A 614 11.05 -16.06 8.13
N ASN A 615 11.29 -16.64 6.96
CA ASN A 615 10.76 -16.14 5.69
C ASN A 615 9.22 -16.15 5.69
N ALA A 616 8.59 -17.24 6.15
CA ALA A 616 7.13 -17.31 6.28
C ALA A 616 6.58 -16.27 7.28
N LEU A 617 7.26 -16.03 8.40
CA LEU A 617 6.87 -14.97 9.35
C LEU A 617 6.96 -13.57 8.72
N TRP A 618 8.01 -13.29 7.96
CA TRP A 618 8.12 -12.04 7.23
C TRP A 618 7.02 -11.87 6.19
N GLU A 619 6.71 -12.91 5.40
CA GLU A 619 5.62 -12.84 4.42
C GLU A 619 4.28 -12.46 5.07
N ASP A 620 3.94 -13.06 6.22
CA ASP A 620 2.74 -12.74 7.00
C ASP A 620 2.76 -11.28 7.52
N ILE A 621 3.91 -10.79 8.02
CA ILE A 621 4.08 -9.40 8.45
C ILE A 621 3.89 -8.44 7.27
N LEU A 622 4.60 -8.66 6.17
CA LEU A 622 4.60 -7.78 5.01
C LEU A 622 3.23 -7.76 4.32
N LEU A 623 2.51 -8.88 4.32
CA LEU A 623 1.13 -8.95 3.86
C LEU A 623 0.22 -8.00 4.65
N CYS A 624 0.36 -7.96 5.97
CA CYS A 624 -0.40 -7.06 6.84
C CYS A 624 0.05 -5.59 6.75
N GLN A 625 1.14 -5.28 6.03
CA GLN A 625 1.62 -3.91 5.77
C GLN A 625 1.03 -3.27 4.51
N PHE A 626 0.10 -3.96 3.82
CA PHE A 626 -0.63 -3.41 2.68
C PHE A 626 -1.24 -2.04 3.00
N HIS A 627 -1.28 -1.14 2.01
CA HIS A 627 -1.65 0.27 2.20
C HIS A 627 -3.10 0.49 2.67
N ASP A 628 -4.00 -0.49 2.63
CA ASP A 628 -5.30 -0.40 3.32
C ASP A 628 -5.38 -1.13 4.66
N VAL A 629 -4.59 -2.19 4.83
CA VAL A 629 -4.66 -3.03 6.04
C VAL A 629 -3.97 -2.33 7.21
N LEU A 630 -2.73 -1.87 7.03
CA LEU A 630 -1.98 -1.25 8.12
C LEU A 630 -2.49 0.16 8.48
N PRO A 631 -2.81 1.01 7.49
CA PRO A 631 -3.50 2.29 7.71
C PRO A 631 -4.85 2.17 8.43
N GLY A 632 -5.50 1.00 8.42
CA GLY A 632 -6.69 0.76 9.22
C GLY A 632 -8.00 1.08 8.49
N THR A 633 -8.04 0.85 7.18
CA THR A 633 -9.07 1.32 6.25
C THR A 633 -9.86 0.18 5.58
N CYS A 634 -9.97 -0.96 6.27
CA CYS A 634 -10.66 -2.16 5.78
C CYS A 634 -11.94 -2.48 6.59
N ILE A 635 -12.77 -3.37 6.08
CA ILE A 635 -13.96 -3.87 6.79
C ILE A 635 -13.58 -4.71 8.03
N GLU A 636 -14.50 -4.82 9.01
CA GLU A 636 -14.29 -5.58 10.26
C GLU A 636 -13.77 -7.00 10.01
N MET A 637 -14.24 -7.64 8.93
CA MET A 637 -13.86 -9.02 8.57
C MET A 637 -12.34 -9.20 8.41
N VAL A 638 -11.68 -8.24 7.77
CA VAL A 638 -10.23 -8.26 7.50
C VAL A 638 -9.47 -8.22 8.83
N TYR A 639 -9.85 -7.33 9.74
CA TYR A 639 -9.16 -7.19 11.02
C TYR A 639 -9.42 -8.36 11.96
N LYS A 640 -10.70 -8.72 12.13
CA LYS A 640 -11.14 -9.69 13.14
C LYS A 640 -10.73 -11.13 12.82
N TYR A 641 -10.80 -11.53 11.56
CA TYR A 641 -10.59 -12.93 11.16
C TYR A 641 -9.24 -13.19 10.49
N GLU A 642 -8.57 -12.17 9.94
CA GLU A 642 -7.33 -12.36 9.19
C GLU A 642 -6.15 -11.62 9.82
N ALA A 643 -6.11 -10.28 9.77
CA ALA A 643 -4.92 -9.50 10.12
C ALA A 643 -4.52 -9.59 11.61
N ILE A 644 -5.45 -9.39 12.55
CA ILE A 644 -5.13 -9.47 13.99
C ILE A 644 -4.73 -10.90 14.41
N PRO A 645 -5.47 -11.97 14.03
CA PRO A 645 -5.03 -13.34 14.30
C PRO A 645 -3.67 -13.68 13.68
N MET A 646 -3.40 -13.22 12.45
CA MET A 646 -2.12 -13.44 11.76
C MET A 646 -0.96 -12.79 12.51
N LEU A 647 -1.06 -11.51 12.89
CA LEU A 647 -0.02 -10.82 13.64
C LEU A 647 0.21 -11.43 15.04
N ASN A 648 -0.86 -11.85 15.73
CA ASN A 648 -0.71 -12.55 17.01
C ASN A 648 0.01 -13.90 16.84
N LYS A 649 -0.30 -14.65 15.78
CA LYS A 649 0.39 -15.91 15.46
C LYS A 649 1.88 -15.67 15.18
N VAL A 650 2.22 -14.60 14.47
CA VAL A 650 3.61 -14.20 14.21
C VAL A 650 4.36 -13.95 15.53
N VAL A 651 3.79 -13.15 16.44
CA VAL A 651 4.41 -12.88 17.75
C VAL A 651 4.62 -14.17 18.54
N GLN A 652 3.61 -15.04 18.61
CA GLN A 652 3.71 -16.32 19.32
C GLN A 652 4.74 -17.27 18.71
N LEU A 653 4.84 -17.33 17.39
CA LEU A 653 5.85 -18.14 16.71
C LEU A 653 7.25 -17.58 16.91
N ALA A 654 7.41 -16.26 16.84
CA ALA A 654 8.69 -15.62 17.07
C ALA A 654 9.21 -15.89 18.49
N ASP A 655 8.36 -15.74 19.51
CA ASP A 655 8.72 -16.07 20.90
C ASP A 655 9.12 -17.54 21.04
N ARG A 656 8.37 -18.49 20.46
CA ARG A 656 8.72 -19.93 20.49
C ARG A 656 10.05 -20.23 19.80
N PHE A 657 10.36 -19.57 18.69
CA PHE A 657 11.63 -19.77 18.00
C PHE A 657 12.81 -19.14 18.75
N ILE A 658 12.59 -18.02 19.43
CA ILE A 658 13.59 -17.43 20.35
C ILE A 658 13.87 -18.39 21.50
N GLU A 659 12.83 -18.91 22.17
CA GLU A 659 12.96 -19.90 23.25
C GLU A 659 13.76 -21.12 22.79
N ARG A 660 13.40 -21.71 21.65
CA ARG A 660 14.13 -22.85 21.06
C ARG A 660 15.60 -22.54 20.76
N ALA A 661 15.91 -21.33 20.30
CA ALA A 661 17.28 -20.91 20.06
C ALA A 661 18.08 -20.79 21.37
N LEU A 662 17.48 -20.23 22.42
CA LEU A 662 18.11 -20.09 23.73
C LEU A 662 18.28 -21.45 24.43
N GLU A 663 17.33 -22.38 24.28
CA GLU A 663 17.44 -23.75 24.78
C GLU A 663 18.67 -24.48 24.22
N ALA A 664 19.04 -24.24 22.96
CA ALA A 664 20.23 -24.85 22.37
C ALA A 664 21.55 -24.39 23.01
N LEU A 665 21.55 -23.21 23.66
CA LEU A 665 22.67 -22.70 24.46
C LEU A 665 22.61 -23.15 25.92
N ASN A 666 21.50 -23.73 26.39
CA ASN A 666 21.33 -24.09 27.79
C ASN A 666 22.05 -25.41 28.12
N THR A 667 23.16 -25.33 28.86
CA THR A 667 24.00 -26.49 29.23
C THR A 667 23.72 -27.03 30.63
N GLY A 668 22.61 -26.64 31.27
CA GLY A 668 22.18 -27.19 32.57
C GLY A 668 22.85 -26.56 33.81
N GLY A 669 23.28 -25.29 33.72
CA GLY A 669 23.76 -24.49 34.86
C GLY A 669 22.73 -23.48 35.37
N GLU A 670 22.84 -23.05 36.64
CA GLU A 670 21.78 -22.31 37.36
C GLU A 670 21.79 -20.77 37.16
N SER A 671 22.80 -20.15 36.55
CA SER A 671 22.91 -18.67 36.41
C SER A 671 22.67 -18.18 34.97
N LEU A 672 21.58 -17.43 34.76
CA LEU A 672 21.25 -16.77 33.49
C LEU A 672 21.50 -15.26 33.58
N VAL A 673 22.18 -14.72 32.58
CA VAL A 673 22.45 -13.28 32.41
C VAL A 673 21.46 -12.70 31.40
N PRO A 674 20.78 -11.57 31.72
CA PRO A 674 19.93 -10.89 30.75
C PRO A 674 20.77 -10.27 29.63
N ILE A 675 20.43 -10.60 28.39
CA ILE A 675 20.97 -10.01 27.18
C ILE A 675 19.85 -9.30 26.41
N GLY A 676 20.17 -8.18 25.79
CA GLY A 676 19.28 -7.53 24.84
C GLY A 676 19.80 -7.60 23.41
N THR A 677 19.03 -7.04 22.49
CA THR A 677 19.26 -7.11 21.04
C THR A 677 19.71 -5.78 20.46
N LEU A 678 19.91 -4.75 21.30
CA LEU A 678 20.41 -3.44 20.90
C LEU A 678 21.95 -3.36 21.07
N GLN A 679 22.58 -2.45 20.35
CA GLN A 679 24.05 -2.35 20.33
C GLN A 679 24.68 -2.00 21.69
N TRP A 680 24.00 -1.19 22.50
CA TRP A 680 24.47 -0.76 23.82
C TRP A 680 24.15 -1.77 24.94
N ASP A 681 23.26 -2.73 24.71
CA ASP A 681 23.00 -3.82 25.67
C ASP A 681 24.23 -4.70 25.88
N ASN A 682 25.15 -4.72 24.91
CA ASN A 682 26.41 -5.44 25.01
C ASN A 682 27.48 -4.66 25.81
N MET A 683 27.36 -3.33 25.93
CA MET A 683 28.35 -2.48 26.61
C MET A 683 28.08 -2.30 28.11
N ALA A 684 26.81 -2.35 28.54
CA ALA A 684 26.43 -2.16 29.95
C ALA A 684 27.02 -3.22 30.92
N ALA A 685 27.52 -4.34 30.41
CA ALA A 685 28.10 -5.42 31.23
C ALA A 685 29.63 -5.45 31.25
N GLU A 686 30.32 -4.72 30.36
CA GLU A 686 31.79 -4.60 30.40
C GLU A 686 32.27 -3.56 31.43
N ASN A 687 31.40 -2.62 31.81
CA ASN A 687 31.67 -1.62 32.86
C ASN A 687 31.30 -2.08 34.29
N ALA A 688 31.02 -3.37 34.49
CA ALA A 688 30.67 -3.90 35.82
C ALA A 688 31.84 -3.86 36.83
N ASP A 689 33.06 -3.58 36.38
CA ASP A 689 34.21 -3.27 37.25
C ASP A 689 34.46 -1.75 37.29
N ALA A 690 33.70 -0.99 38.10
CA ALA A 690 34.19 0.23 38.80
C ALA A 690 33.11 0.98 39.62
N GLN A 691 33.48 1.27 40.89
CA GLN A 691 32.99 2.35 41.79
C GLN A 691 31.52 2.35 42.24
N GLU A 692 31.29 2.66 43.53
CA GLU A 692 29.96 2.91 44.10
C GLU A 692 29.25 4.03 43.31
N SER A 693 28.35 3.67 42.39
CA SER A 693 27.55 4.62 41.65
C SER A 693 26.63 5.39 42.60
N VAL A 694 26.63 6.72 42.52
CA VAL A 694 25.75 7.54 43.35
C VAL A 694 24.30 7.25 42.96
N PHE A 695 23.51 6.78 43.91
CA PHE A 695 22.10 6.44 43.71
C PHE A 695 21.19 7.64 44.02
N TYR A 696 20.35 8.01 43.07
CA TYR A 696 19.36 9.07 43.18
C TYR A 696 17.97 8.44 43.32
N PRO A 697 17.45 8.24 44.55
CA PRO A 697 16.19 7.53 44.77
C PRO A 697 15.01 8.34 44.25
N ALA A 698 14.02 7.63 43.71
CA ALA A 698 12.69 8.17 43.49
C ALA A 698 12.01 8.44 44.85
N SER A 699 11.24 9.52 44.91
CA SER A 699 10.49 9.94 46.10
C SER A 699 9.23 10.67 45.70
N VAL A 700 8.23 10.63 46.57
CA VAL A 700 6.98 11.37 46.41
C VAL A 700 6.71 12.25 47.63
N SER A 701 6.32 13.49 47.40
CA SER A 701 5.80 14.40 48.43
C SER A 701 4.40 14.86 48.07
N LYS A 702 3.53 15.04 49.06
CA LYS A 702 2.13 15.43 48.87
C LYS A 702 1.84 16.62 49.78
N ASP A 703 1.22 17.66 49.24
CA ASP A 703 0.61 18.74 50.03
C ASP A 703 -0.93 18.70 49.87
N SER A 704 -1.67 19.73 50.27
CA SER A 704 -3.14 19.75 50.13
C SER A 704 -3.63 19.80 48.67
N GLU A 705 -2.86 20.39 47.76
CA GLU A 705 -3.29 20.72 46.39
C GLU A 705 -2.48 20.00 45.30
N THR A 706 -1.29 19.52 45.62
CA THR A 706 -0.30 18.98 44.69
C THR A 706 0.31 17.66 45.14
N ILE A 707 0.85 16.92 44.17
CA ILE A 707 1.69 15.74 44.36
C ILE A 707 2.95 15.95 43.56
N ILE A 708 4.12 15.70 44.15
CA ILE A 708 5.42 15.93 43.50
C ILE A 708 6.17 14.60 43.46
N LEU A 709 6.52 14.14 42.26
CA LEU A 709 7.48 13.06 42.03
C LEU A 709 8.88 13.66 41.86
N ASN A 710 9.89 13.06 42.49
CA ASN A 710 11.24 13.60 42.49
C ASN A 710 12.29 12.47 42.51
N ASN A 711 13.24 12.48 41.58
CA ASN A 711 14.39 11.58 41.56
C ASN A 711 15.73 12.33 41.64
N LYS A 712 15.74 13.51 42.27
CA LYS A 712 16.84 14.47 42.42
C LYS A 712 17.36 15.12 41.14
N LYS A 713 17.09 14.53 39.97
CA LYS A 713 17.33 15.12 38.66
C LYS A 713 16.09 15.84 38.13
N LEU A 714 14.97 15.13 38.05
CA LEU A 714 13.68 15.66 37.63
C LEU A 714 12.73 15.81 38.82
N GLN A 715 11.95 16.89 38.79
CA GLN A 715 10.81 17.12 39.65
C GLN A 715 9.56 17.27 38.78
N VAL A 716 8.56 16.43 39.00
CA VAL A 716 7.28 16.44 38.27
C VAL A 716 6.16 16.77 39.25
N THR A 717 5.48 17.90 39.04
CA THR A 717 4.44 18.40 39.94
C THR A 717 3.07 18.24 39.31
N PHE A 718 2.17 17.57 40.02
CA PHE A 718 0.77 17.32 39.64
C PHE A 718 -0.17 18.20 40.44
N GLU A 719 -1.24 18.68 39.81
CA GLU A 719 -2.36 19.34 40.50
C GLU A 719 -3.47 18.32 40.79
N LYS A 720 -3.88 18.18 42.06
CA LYS A 720 -4.87 17.15 42.48
C LYS A 720 -6.27 17.37 41.91
N ASN A 721 -6.66 18.63 41.70
CA ASN A 721 -8.00 18.97 41.22
C ASN A 721 -8.21 18.65 39.73
N THR A 722 -7.16 18.80 38.92
CA THR A 722 -7.22 18.62 37.46
C THR A 722 -6.48 17.37 36.98
N GLY A 723 -5.63 16.77 37.81
CA GLY A 723 -4.89 15.54 37.49
C GLY A 723 -3.79 15.69 36.44
N VAL A 724 -3.52 16.92 36.01
CA VAL A 724 -2.51 17.26 35.00
C VAL A 724 -1.14 17.53 35.62
N ILE A 725 -0.10 17.49 34.78
CA ILE A 725 1.26 17.88 35.15
C ILE A 725 1.40 19.40 34.97
N LYS A 726 1.71 20.13 36.04
CA LYS A 726 1.89 21.59 36.01
C LYS A 726 3.31 22.03 35.70
N SER A 727 4.29 21.23 36.12
CA SER A 727 5.72 21.54 36.02
C SER A 727 6.52 20.27 35.85
N ILE A 728 7.50 20.31 34.96
CA ILE A 728 8.57 19.32 34.83
C ILE A 728 9.86 20.13 34.88
N LYS A 729 10.62 19.97 35.95
CA LYS A 729 11.81 20.77 36.23
C LYS A 729 13.06 19.91 36.33
N ASP A 730 14.11 20.28 35.60
CA ASP A 730 15.46 19.75 35.81
C ASP A 730 16.14 20.52 36.96
N LEU A 731 16.35 19.83 38.08
CA LEU A 731 16.91 20.40 39.31
C LEU A 731 18.42 20.67 39.21
N PHE A 732 19.13 20.04 38.29
CA PHE A 732 20.57 20.26 38.11
C PHE A 732 20.84 21.55 37.35
N HIS A 733 20.01 21.85 36.35
CA HIS A 733 20.18 23.01 35.47
C HIS A 733 19.19 24.14 35.73
N ASP A 734 18.24 23.94 36.66
CA ASP A 734 17.16 24.88 36.97
C ASP A 734 16.27 25.23 35.76
N LEU A 735 16.00 24.23 34.90
CA LEU A 735 15.21 24.40 33.67
C LEU A 735 13.77 23.91 33.86
N GLU A 736 12.79 24.75 33.54
CA GLU A 736 11.37 24.38 33.43
C GLU A 736 11.05 23.98 31.99
N PHE A 737 10.34 22.87 31.81
CA PHE A 737 9.98 22.31 30.50
C PHE A 737 8.50 22.51 30.13
N ILE A 738 7.63 22.86 31.08
CA ILE A 738 6.21 23.10 30.82
C ILE A 738 5.91 24.60 30.79
N ASP A 739 5.14 25.06 29.80
CA ASP A 739 4.66 26.43 29.70
C ASP A 739 3.13 26.48 29.68
N THR A 740 2.53 26.76 30.84
CA THR A 740 1.09 26.99 30.99
C THR A 740 0.70 28.46 30.91
N LYS A 741 1.66 29.39 30.80
CA LYS A 741 1.41 30.83 30.75
C LYS A 741 1.05 31.27 29.34
N HIS A 742 1.76 30.74 28.35
CA HIS A 742 1.57 31.07 26.94
C HIS A 742 0.86 29.94 26.18
N GLY A 743 0.51 30.20 24.91
CA GLY A 743 -0.15 29.23 24.06
C GLY A 743 -1.61 28.96 24.44
N ARG A 744 -2.17 27.92 23.83
CA ARG A 744 -3.59 27.56 23.92
C ARG A 744 -3.94 26.74 25.18
N ASN A 745 -3.07 25.81 25.55
CA ASN A 745 -3.28 24.97 26.73
C ASN A 745 -2.66 25.63 27.96
N LYS A 746 -3.53 26.21 28.80
CA LYS A 746 -3.18 26.86 30.08
C LYS A 746 -3.42 25.97 31.30
N ILE A 747 -3.81 24.71 31.09
CA ILE A 747 -4.22 23.80 32.16
C ILE A 747 -2.99 23.04 32.66
N GLY A 748 -2.28 22.36 31.77
CA GLY A 748 -1.09 21.56 32.10
C GLY A 748 -0.76 20.52 31.01
N ALA A 749 0.36 19.83 31.21
CA ALA A 749 0.81 18.71 30.40
C ALA A 749 0.12 17.40 30.80
N ASN A 750 0.17 16.42 29.89
CA ASN A 750 -0.61 15.18 29.98
C ASN A 750 -2.13 15.43 30.07
N GLN A 751 -2.59 16.50 29.41
CA GLN A 751 -4.01 16.86 29.34
C GLN A 751 -4.69 16.08 28.21
N PHE A 752 -5.72 15.30 28.55
CA PHE A 752 -6.52 14.59 27.55
C PHE A 752 -7.55 15.51 26.90
N VAL A 753 -7.67 15.41 25.58
CA VAL A 753 -8.54 16.25 24.76
C VAL A 753 -9.35 15.37 23.83
N LEU A 754 -10.66 15.61 23.79
CA LEU A 754 -11.59 14.91 22.91
C LEU A 754 -12.03 15.86 21.79
N PHE A 755 -11.67 15.53 20.55
CA PHE A 755 -12.07 16.27 19.36
C PHE A 755 -13.28 15.62 18.70
N ASP A 756 -14.13 16.43 18.08
CA ASP A 756 -15.17 15.95 17.17
C ASP A 756 -14.53 15.56 15.83
N ASP A 757 -14.73 14.32 15.42
CA ASP A 757 -14.11 13.75 14.23
C ASP A 757 -15.16 13.40 13.18
N GLN A 758 -15.52 14.41 12.38
CA GLN A 758 -16.51 14.32 11.33
C GLN A 758 -15.85 14.75 10.00
N PRO A 759 -15.10 13.86 9.35
CA PRO A 759 -14.48 14.16 8.06
C PRO A 759 -15.51 14.30 6.94
N LEU A 760 -15.10 14.90 5.82
CA LEU A 760 -15.99 15.25 4.71
C LEU A 760 -16.44 14.04 3.89
N PHE A 761 -15.52 13.11 3.58
CA PHE A 761 -15.76 12.05 2.61
C PHE A 761 -15.51 10.65 3.19
N TRP A 762 -14.32 10.38 3.73
CA TRP A 762 -13.92 9.04 4.17
C TRP A 762 -13.61 8.99 5.68
N GLN A 763 -14.42 8.26 6.47
CA GLN A 763 -14.35 8.32 7.93
C GLN A 763 -13.06 7.75 8.55
N ALA A 764 -12.67 6.52 8.18
CA ALA A 764 -11.44 5.92 8.71
C ALA A 764 -10.17 6.59 8.15
N TRP A 765 -10.23 7.08 6.91
CA TRP A 765 -9.10 7.68 6.24
C TRP A 765 -8.83 9.11 6.70
N ASP A 766 -9.83 9.98 6.70
CA ASP A 766 -9.62 11.42 6.83
C ASP A 766 -9.78 11.93 8.25
N THR A 767 -8.94 12.89 8.59
CA THR A 767 -9.22 13.86 9.65
C THR A 767 -9.05 15.24 9.05
N GLU A 768 -9.90 16.18 9.46
CA GLU A 768 -10.02 17.48 8.79
C GLU A 768 -9.49 18.61 9.64
N LEU A 769 -9.02 19.67 8.99
CA LEU A 769 -8.44 20.85 9.64
C LEU A 769 -9.38 21.47 10.69
N TYR A 770 -10.68 21.55 10.41
CA TYR A 770 -11.64 22.15 11.34
C TYR A 770 -11.88 21.31 12.61
N SER A 771 -11.55 20.02 12.59
CA SER A 771 -11.66 19.17 13.79
C SER A 771 -10.84 19.73 14.95
N VAL A 772 -9.70 20.38 14.66
CA VAL A 772 -8.81 20.97 15.68
C VAL A 772 -9.45 22.14 16.44
N ASN A 773 -10.55 22.70 15.94
CA ASN A 773 -11.24 23.83 16.56
C ASN A 773 -12.39 23.39 17.47
N LYS A 774 -12.95 22.20 17.27
CA LYS A 774 -14.07 21.68 18.05
C LYS A 774 -13.60 20.55 18.95
N TYR A 775 -13.27 20.90 20.19
CA TYR A 775 -12.84 19.95 21.20
C TYR A 775 -13.36 20.25 22.59
N GLN A 776 -13.19 19.28 23.46
CA GLN A 776 -13.42 19.39 24.90
C GLN A 776 -12.19 18.89 25.67
N TYR A 777 -11.71 19.69 26.62
CA TYR A 777 -10.74 19.22 27.62
C TYR A 777 -11.44 18.29 28.60
N LEU A 778 -10.89 17.09 28.82
CA LEU A 778 -11.42 16.15 29.80
C LEU A 778 -10.91 16.56 31.19
N GLN A 779 -11.78 17.22 31.97
CA GLN A 779 -11.48 17.74 33.31
C GLN A 779 -12.28 17.05 34.42
N ASN A 780 -13.11 16.06 34.08
CA ASN A 780 -13.88 15.28 35.05
C ASN A 780 -12.98 14.24 35.72
N VAL A 781 -12.13 14.70 36.63
CA VAL A 781 -11.18 13.86 37.38
C VAL A 781 -11.91 13.15 38.51
N GLU A 782 -11.86 11.82 38.48
CA GLU A 782 -12.47 10.97 39.51
C GLU A 782 -11.53 10.82 40.72
N SER A 783 -10.22 10.67 40.46
CA SER A 783 -9.21 10.55 41.51
C SER A 783 -7.80 10.79 40.99
N VAL A 784 -6.93 11.34 41.85
CA VAL A 784 -5.48 11.39 41.66
C VAL A 784 -4.82 10.75 42.88
N THR A 785 -4.22 9.57 42.69
CA THR A 785 -3.69 8.77 43.80
C THR A 785 -2.28 8.30 43.53
N VAL A 786 -1.46 8.23 44.57
CA VAL A 786 -0.14 7.59 44.48
C VAL A 786 -0.33 6.09 44.59
N VAL A 787 0.06 5.36 43.54
CA VAL A 787 -0.09 3.90 43.44
C VAL A 787 1.19 3.15 43.75
N GLN A 788 2.34 3.82 43.62
CA GLN A 788 3.65 3.26 43.95
C GLN A 788 4.51 4.33 44.62
N ASP A 789 5.11 3.98 45.75
CA ASP A 789 6.02 4.81 46.54
C ASP A 789 7.16 3.93 47.06
N CYS A 790 8.12 3.63 46.19
CA CYS A 790 9.35 2.96 46.57
C CYS A 790 10.56 3.75 46.08
N LYS A 791 11.73 3.50 46.69
CA LYS A 791 12.98 4.18 46.32
C LYS A 791 13.37 3.97 44.86
N ASP A 792 12.90 2.89 44.23
CA ASP A 792 13.25 2.54 42.86
C ASP A 792 12.34 3.23 41.84
N VAL A 793 11.04 3.34 42.12
CA VAL A 793 10.03 3.96 41.24
C VAL A 793 8.90 4.56 42.09
N CYS A 794 8.50 5.79 41.77
CA CYS A 794 7.29 6.40 42.31
C CYS A 794 6.29 6.67 41.18
N SER A 795 5.00 6.40 41.42
CA SER A 795 3.96 6.52 40.39
C SER A 795 2.67 7.15 40.92
N VAL A 796 2.12 8.06 40.11
CA VAL A 796 0.81 8.71 40.32
C VAL A 796 -0.17 8.21 39.26
N GLU A 797 -1.35 7.77 39.70
CA GLU A 797 -2.46 7.39 38.82
C GLU A 797 -3.54 8.47 38.85
N THR A 798 -3.90 8.97 37.67
CA THR A 798 -5.03 9.87 37.44
C THR A 798 -6.15 9.11 36.73
N ARG A 799 -7.36 9.18 37.26
CA ARG A 799 -8.59 8.65 36.63
C ARG A 799 -9.45 9.79 36.11
N VAL A 800 -9.76 9.78 34.81
CA VAL A 800 -10.54 10.82 34.13
C VAL A 800 -11.73 10.18 33.43
N SER A 801 -12.93 10.65 33.74
CA SER A 801 -14.16 10.18 33.10
C SER A 801 -14.33 10.80 31.71
N ILE A 802 -14.53 9.97 30.68
CA ILE A 802 -14.87 10.44 29.32
C ILE A 802 -16.39 10.59 29.21
N ALA A 803 -17.11 9.53 29.60
CA ALA A 803 -18.56 9.40 29.57
C ALA A 803 -18.96 8.29 30.57
N PRO A 804 -20.25 8.14 30.91
CA PRO A 804 -20.70 7.05 31.77
C PRO A 804 -20.21 5.68 31.28
N GLY A 805 -19.43 4.97 32.09
CA GLY A 805 -18.86 3.65 31.77
C GLY A 805 -17.57 3.65 30.95
N SER A 806 -17.02 4.83 30.59
CA SER A 806 -15.79 5.00 29.81
C SER A 806 -14.80 5.91 30.54
N THR A 807 -13.64 5.37 30.93
CA THR A 807 -12.69 6.04 31.83
C THR A 807 -11.27 5.90 31.31
N ILE A 808 -10.48 6.97 31.44
CA ILE A 808 -9.04 6.98 31.19
C ILE A 808 -8.33 6.80 32.52
N ILE A 809 -7.43 5.83 32.59
CA ILE A 809 -6.49 5.64 33.69
C ILE A 809 -5.10 5.97 33.16
N SER A 810 -4.49 7.04 33.68
CA SER A 810 -3.14 7.45 33.30
C SER A 810 -2.20 7.29 34.50
N THR A 811 -1.28 6.35 34.42
CA THR A 811 -0.23 6.12 35.41
C THR A 811 1.06 6.78 34.95
N VAL A 812 1.52 7.80 35.66
CA VAL A 812 2.76 8.53 35.40
C VAL A 812 3.80 8.11 36.44
N SER A 813 4.95 7.66 35.99
CA SER A 813 6.00 7.07 36.83
C SER A 813 7.33 7.80 36.64
N LEU A 814 8.08 7.92 37.74
CA LEU A 814 9.44 8.42 37.76
C LEU A 814 10.34 7.41 38.46
N SER A 815 11.32 6.90 37.72
CA SER A 815 12.28 5.92 38.21
C SER A 815 13.48 6.61 38.89
N SER A 816 14.12 5.89 39.81
CA SER A 816 15.42 6.21 40.36
C SER A 816 16.49 6.23 39.27
N LEU A 817 17.58 6.93 39.55
CA LEU A 817 18.70 7.08 38.62
C LEU A 817 20.00 6.70 39.33
N THR A 818 20.99 6.28 38.55
CA THR A 818 22.39 6.24 38.98
C THR A 818 23.14 7.42 38.37
N SER A 819 24.37 7.65 38.80
CA SER A 819 25.27 8.61 38.17
C SER A 819 25.47 8.36 36.67
N GLU A 820 25.29 7.12 36.20
CA GLU A 820 25.44 6.73 34.79
C GLU A 820 24.17 7.00 33.97
N THR A 821 23.00 6.86 34.58
CA THR A 821 21.70 7.04 33.90
C THR A 821 21.11 8.42 34.14
N LEU A 822 21.89 9.37 34.67
CA LEU A 822 21.38 10.69 35.06
C LEU A 822 20.82 11.48 33.87
N ASP A 823 21.43 11.31 32.69
CA ASP A 823 20.98 11.92 31.45
C ASP A 823 19.83 11.16 30.78
N ASP A 824 19.45 9.98 31.30
CA ASP A 824 18.33 9.15 30.82
C ASP A 824 17.01 9.46 31.55
N ALA A 825 17.03 10.46 32.42
CA ALA A 825 15.89 10.86 33.24
C ALA A 825 14.69 11.22 32.36
N LYS A 826 13.64 10.42 32.43
CA LYS A 826 12.39 10.59 31.68
C LYS A 826 11.18 10.34 32.56
N VAL A 827 10.03 10.82 32.10
CA VAL A 827 8.72 10.61 32.73
C VAL A 827 7.96 9.55 31.92
N ASP A 828 7.78 8.36 32.49
CA ASP A 828 7.09 7.25 31.82
C ASP A 828 5.58 7.33 32.06
N ILE A 829 4.78 7.20 31.01
CA ILE A 829 3.33 7.33 31.07
C ILE A 829 2.66 6.11 30.44
N VAL A 830 1.81 5.45 31.22
CA VAL A 830 0.97 4.34 30.76
C VAL A 830 -0.47 4.79 30.82
N THR A 831 -1.13 4.83 29.67
CA THR A 831 -2.56 5.17 29.59
C THR A 831 -3.36 3.93 29.23
N LYS A 832 -4.39 3.64 30.03
CA LYS A 832 -5.40 2.64 29.76
C LYS A 832 -6.74 3.33 29.56
N VAL A 833 -7.34 3.18 28.38
CA VAL A 833 -8.69 3.66 28.09
C VAL A 833 -9.64 2.48 28.22
N ILE A 834 -10.52 2.51 29.23
CA ILE A 834 -11.49 1.45 29.50
C ILE A 834 -12.77 1.76 28.76
N ASN A 835 -13.28 0.78 28.01
CA ASN A 835 -14.54 0.86 27.27
C ASN A 835 -14.63 2.10 26.37
N TRP A 836 -13.69 2.26 25.45
CA TRP A 836 -13.82 3.22 24.36
C TRP A 836 -15.03 2.83 23.50
N ASN A 837 -16.12 3.59 23.62
CA ASN A 837 -17.36 3.39 22.87
C ASN A 837 -17.90 4.72 22.31
N GLN A 838 -17.04 5.74 22.23
CA GLN A 838 -17.42 7.03 21.68
C GLN A 838 -17.63 6.90 20.18
N ARG A 839 -18.60 7.65 19.62
CA ARG A 839 -18.84 7.68 18.18
C ARG A 839 -18.23 8.93 17.55
N ASN A 840 -17.42 8.75 16.51
CA ASN A 840 -16.85 9.86 15.72
C ASN A 840 -16.10 10.87 16.60
N LYS A 841 -15.25 10.36 17.50
CA LYS A 841 -14.41 11.16 18.39
C LYS A 841 -12.94 10.82 18.16
N PHE A 842 -12.08 11.80 18.43
CA PHE A 842 -10.64 11.64 18.35
C PHE A 842 -10.02 12.06 19.69
N LEU A 843 -9.50 11.09 20.44
CA LEU A 843 -8.79 11.30 21.70
C LEU A 843 -7.31 11.60 21.42
N LYS A 844 -6.81 12.70 21.99
CA LYS A 844 -5.39 13.06 21.96
C LYS A 844 -4.91 13.45 23.37
N VAL A 845 -3.59 13.50 23.55
CA VAL A 845 -2.95 14.03 24.76
C VAL A 845 -2.01 15.17 24.40
N GLU A 846 -2.03 16.23 25.20
CA GLU A 846 -1.32 17.49 24.95
C GLU A 846 -0.23 17.78 25.99
N PHE A 847 0.89 18.31 25.52
CA PHE A 847 2.04 18.75 26.30
C PHE A 847 2.45 20.17 25.87
N PRO A 848 2.06 21.22 26.62
CA PRO A 848 2.50 22.57 26.35
C PRO A 848 3.92 22.76 26.88
N VAL A 849 4.90 22.68 25.99
CA VAL A 849 6.32 22.74 26.35
C VAL A 849 6.87 24.15 26.27
N SER A 850 7.87 24.47 27.07
CA SER A 850 8.50 25.80 27.13
C SER A 850 9.62 25.97 26.10
N ILE A 851 9.35 25.56 24.86
CA ILE A 851 10.30 25.54 23.74
C ILE A 851 9.70 26.32 22.57
N PHE A 852 10.57 27.05 21.87
CA PHE A 852 10.22 27.79 20.67
C PHE A 852 11.25 27.53 19.57
N ASN A 853 10.81 26.86 18.50
CA ASN A 853 11.59 26.61 17.30
C ASN A 853 10.64 26.57 16.09
N ASP A 854 11.14 26.85 14.89
CA ASP A 854 10.35 26.89 13.65
C ASP A 854 10.07 25.51 13.04
N PHE A 855 10.77 24.48 13.50
CA PHE A 855 10.53 23.08 13.15
C PHE A 855 10.54 22.14 14.36
N ALA A 856 9.94 20.97 14.16
CA ALA A 856 10.06 19.80 15.03
C ALA A 856 10.65 18.63 14.23
N SER A 857 11.42 17.77 14.92
CA SER A 857 12.13 16.64 14.35
C SER A 857 11.39 15.35 14.64
N TYR A 858 10.98 14.61 13.61
CA TYR A 858 10.21 13.38 13.73
C TYR A 858 11.06 12.19 13.26
N GLU A 859 11.16 11.12 14.04
CA GLU A 859 11.76 9.89 13.54
C GLU A 859 10.93 9.33 12.38
N THR A 860 11.62 8.96 11.30
CA THR A 860 11.10 8.23 10.15
C THR A 860 11.99 7.01 9.92
N GLN A 861 11.71 6.21 8.89
CA GLN A 861 12.47 5.02 8.54
C GLN A 861 13.94 5.39 8.31
N TYR A 862 14.85 4.92 9.17
CA TYR A 862 16.31 5.19 9.09
C TYR A 862 16.71 6.68 9.03
N GLY A 863 15.98 7.57 9.70
CA GLY A 863 16.40 8.97 9.78
C GLY A 863 15.40 9.88 10.47
N ILE A 864 15.55 11.18 10.25
CA ILE A 864 14.75 12.22 10.88
C ILE A 864 14.19 13.16 9.81
N THR A 865 12.88 13.37 9.84
CA THR A 865 12.20 14.36 9.01
C THR A 865 11.86 15.58 9.86
N ARG A 866 12.32 16.76 9.43
CA ARG A 866 11.96 18.03 10.06
C ARG A 866 10.70 18.59 9.43
N ARG A 867 9.71 18.95 10.24
CA ARG A 867 8.46 19.56 9.79
C ARG A 867 8.22 20.89 10.49
N PRO A 868 7.60 21.87 9.81
CA PRO A 868 7.35 23.19 10.37
C PRO A 868 6.38 23.11 11.55
N THR A 869 6.55 24.00 12.53
CA THR A 869 5.66 24.16 13.70
C THR A 869 4.75 25.38 13.59
N HIS A 870 4.77 26.04 12.43
CA HIS A 870 4.00 27.23 12.10
C HIS A 870 3.09 26.97 10.90
N TYR A 871 2.11 27.85 10.67
CA TYR A 871 1.15 27.74 9.56
C TYR A 871 1.37 28.85 8.50
N ASN A 872 2.61 29.09 8.09
CA ASN A 872 2.97 30.23 7.23
C ASN A 872 2.48 30.07 5.80
N THR A 873 2.59 28.85 5.24
CA THR A 873 2.16 28.55 3.87
C THR A 873 1.05 27.50 3.87
N SER A 874 0.37 27.35 2.73
CA SER A 874 -0.62 26.28 2.53
C SER A 874 -0.02 24.88 2.69
N TRP A 875 1.26 24.69 2.37
CA TRP A 875 2.00 23.44 2.58
C TRP A 875 2.25 23.13 4.06
N ASP A 876 2.34 24.16 4.91
CA ASP A 876 2.50 24.01 6.35
C ASP A 876 1.16 23.78 7.03
N VAL A 877 0.11 24.50 6.61
CA VAL A 877 -1.28 24.26 7.01
C VAL A 877 -1.68 22.81 6.77
N ALA A 878 -1.27 22.24 5.63
CA ALA A 878 -1.53 20.84 5.33
C ALA A 878 -0.90 19.86 6.33
N LYS A 879 0.17 20.24 7.06
CA LYS A 879 0.90 19.38 8.01
C LYS A 879 0.40 19.51 9.45
N PHE A 880 -0.90 19.75 9.66
CA PHE A 880 -1.49 19.84 11.00
C PHE A 880 -1.52 18.51 11.79
N GLU A 881 -1.41 17.38 11.09
CA GLU A 881 -1.28 16.01 11.63
C GLU A 881 -0.27 15.26 10.76
N VAL A 882 0.75 14.69 11.38
CA VAL A 882 1.89 14.11 10.68
C VAL A 882 2.26 12.74 11.23
N CYS A 883 2.86 11.89 10.40
CA CYS A 883 3.30 10.57 10.83
C CYS A 883 4.66 10.65 11.54
N GLN A 884 4.78 10.02 12.69
CA GLN A 884 6.01 9.79 13.42
C GLN A 884 6.23 8.29 13.63
N HIS A 885 7.44 7.91 13.97
CA HIS A 885 7.76 6.53 14.30
C HIS A 885 7.78 6.30 15.83
N LYS A 886 8.94 6.20 16.49
CA LYS A 886 9.06 5.95 17.94
C LYS A 886 9.20 7.23 18.75
N PHE A 887 9.70 8.31 18.16
CA PHE A 887 9.79 9.59 18.85
C PHE A 887 9.55 10.81 17.97
N THR A 888 9.11 11.87 18.63
CA THR A 888 9.09 13.24 18.11
C THR A 888 9.89 14.12 19.06
N ASP A 889 10.80 14.92 18.53
CA ASP A 889 11.58 15.89 19.27
C ASP A 889 11.20 17.33 18.88
N TYR A 890 11.04 18.16 19.89
CA TYR A 890 10.98 19.60 19.72
C TYR A 890 12.04 20.22 20.61
N SER A 891 12.99 20.91 20.02
CA SER A 891 14.14 21.44 20.74
C SER A 891 14.54 22.82 20.21
N ASP A 892 14.96 23.69 21.13
CA ASP A 892 15.67 24.92 20.80
C ASP A 892 17.19 24.71 20.98
N TYR A 893 17.97 25.78 20.91
CA TYR A 893 19.43 25.69 21.08
C TYR A 893 19.85 25.18 22.47
N THR A 894 19.07 25.48 23.50
CA THR A 894 19.42 25.29 24.92
C THR A 894 18.82 24.04 25.54
N LYS A 895 17.62 23.64 25.12
CA LYS A 895 16.87 22.51 25.69
C LYS A 895 15.85 21.96 24.69
N GLY A 896 15.42 20.73 24.96
CA GLY A 896 14.39 20.07 24.17
C GLY A 896 13.51 19.14 24.97
N VAL A 897 12.40 18.75 24.35
CA VAL A 897 11.49 17.72 24.85
C VAL A 897 11.25 16.73 23.72
N SER A 898 11.60 15.48 23.97
CA SER A 898 11.24 14.36 23.11
C SER A 898 10.06 13.60 23.71
N VAL A 899 9.05 13.29 22.88
CA VAL A 899 7.94 12.41 23.24
C VAL A 899 8.18 11.05 22.57
N LEU A 900 8.44 10.03 23.40
CA LEU A 900 8.65 8.65 22.96
C LEU A 900 7.31 7.90 22.99
N ASN A 901 7.10 6.90 22.13
CA ASN A 901 5.90 6.08 22.11
C ASN A 901 6.15 4.64 21.62
N ASP A 902 5.24 3.73 21.95
CA ASP A 902 5.32 2.31 21.58
C ASP A 902 4.43 1.88 20.41
N SER A 903 3.45 2.70 20.00
CA SER A 903 2.39 2.23 19.09
C SER A 903 1.55 3.34 18.43
N LYS A 904 2.01 4.59 18.50
CA LYS A 904 1.25 5.77 18.07
C LYS A 904 2.00 6.58 17.03
N TYR A 905 1.46 6.57 15.81
CA TYR A 905 2.10 7.16 14.65
C TYR A 905 1.60 8.58 14.35
N GLY A 906 0.40 8.98 14.81
CA GLY A 906 -0.09 10.35 14.62
C GLY A 906 0.47 11.34 15.65
N PHE A 907 1.06 12.44 15.17
CA PHE A 907 1.54 13.53 16.02
C PHE A 907 1.26 14.91 15.40
N SER A 908 1.27 15.94 16.25
CA SER A 908 1.13 17.34 15.84
C SER A 908 1.95 18.22 16.78
N THR A 909 2.94 18.96 16.26
CA THR A 909 3.67 20.00 17.00
C THR A 909 3.43 21.35 16.34
N HIS A 910 2.72 22.26 17.01
CA HIS A 910 2.47 23.60 16.48
C HIS A 910 2.56 24.66 17.58
N GLY A 911 3.34 25.71 17.34
CA GLY A 911 3.74 26.65 18.37
C GLY A 911 4.50 25.95 19.49
N ASN A 912 4.05 26.11 20.72
CA ASN A 912 4.65 25.47 21.90
C ASN A 912 3.92 24.16 22.32
N LEU A 913 2.96 23.69 21.53
CA LEU A 913 2.09 22.57 21.90
C LEU A 913 2.46 21.31 21.12
N MET A 914 2.96 20.31 21.83
CA MET A 914 3.13 18.95 21.33
C MET A 914 1.88 18.13 21.63
N ARG A 915 1.39 17.38 20.64
CA ARG A 915 0.14 16.61 20.76
C ARG A 915 0.27 15.25 20.11
N LEU A 916 0.05 14.21 20.91
CA LEU A 916 0.06 12.81 20.49
C LEU A 916 -1.37 12.31 20.25
N SER A 917 -1.61 11.72 19.10
CA SER A 917 -2.90 11.14 18.73
C SER A 917 -3.05 9.74 19.32
N LEU A 918 -4.09 9.51 20.13
CA LEU A 918 -4.24 8.27 20.91
C LEU A 918 -5.24 7.28 20.30
N LEU A 919 -6.50 7.68 20.11
CA LEU A 919 -7.57 6.82 19.59
C LEU A 919 -8.52 7.62 18.70
N ARG A 920 -9.07 6.95 17.68
CA ARG A 920 -10.19 7.44 16.87
C ARG A 920 -11.39 6.50 17.04
N SER A 921 -12.54 6.88 16.50
CA SER A 921 -13.74 6.04 16.46
C SER A 921 -14.59 6.26 15.22
N SER A 922 -13.96 6.13 14.05
CA SER A 922 -14.64 6.08 12.76
C SER A 922 -15.66 4.93 12.70
N LYS A 923 -16.67 5.04 11.83
CA LYS A 923 -17.74 4.04 11.70
C LYS A 923 -17.89 3.45 10.30
N ALA A 924 -17.02 3.84 9.39
CA ALA A 924 -16.89 3.28 8.04
C ALA A 924 -15.40 3.19 7.72
N PRO A 925 -14.90 2.05 7.19
CA PRO A 925 -15.65 0.86 6.77
C PRO A 925 -15.93 -0.17 7.88
N ASP A 926 -15.39 0.04 9.08
CA ASP A 926 -15.62 -0.81 10.25
C ASP A 926 -16.53 -0.07 11.26
N GLU A 927 -17.68 -0.67 11.59
CA GLU A 927 -18.64 -0.13 12.56
C GLU A 927 -18.10 -0.15 14.00
N ASN A 928 -17.16 -1.06 14.27
CA ASN A 928 -16.58 -1.34 15.57
C ASN A 928 -15.11 -0.93 15.67
N ALA A 929 -14.62 -0.08 14.76
CA ALA A 929 -13.23 0.40 14.75
C ALA A 929 -12.82 0.95 16.12
N ASP A 930 -11.74 0.38 16.67
CA ASP A 930 -11.17 0.72 17.98
C ASP A 930 -12.15 0.63 19.18
N MET A 931 -13.33 0.03 19.05
CA MET A 931 -14.23 -0.14 20.21
C MET A 931 -13.63 -1.13 21.22
N GLY A 932 -13.61 -0.77 22.50
CA GLY A 932 -13.11 -1.66 23.57
C GLY A 932 -12.04 -1.02 24.45
N THR A 933 -11.18 -1.85 25.06
CA THR A 933 -10.17 -1.39 26.02
C THR A 933 -8.79 -1.32 25.36
N HIS A 934 -8.13 -0.18 25.51
CA HIS A 934 -6.82 0.08 24.93
C HIS A 934 -5.77 0.35 26.01
N LYS A 935 -4.54 -0.09 25.76
CA LYS A 935 -3.37 0.24 26.58
C LYS A 935 -2.29 0.83 25.68
N MET A 936 -1.74 1.96 26.09
CA MET A 936 -0.73 2.72 25.35
C MET A 936 0.38 3.16 26.27
N ARG A 937 1.61 3.21 25.75
CA ARG A 937 2.77 3.73 26.49
C ARG A 937 3.42 4.85 25.70
N TYR A 938 3.74 5.91 26.42
CA TYR A 938 4.54 7.02 25.91
C TYR A 938 5.37 7.61 27.05
N ALA A 939 6.40 8.37 26.73
CA ALA A 939 7.26 9.00 27.72
C ALA A 939 7.60 10.43 27.30
N ILE A 940 7.82 11.29 28.29
CA ILE A 940 8.34 12.64 28.10
C ILE A 940 9.81 12.61 28.52
N TYR A 941 10.70 12.85 27.57
CA TYR A 941 12.13 12.94 27.81
C TYR A 941 12.60 14.40 27.67
N PRO A 942 12.73 15.13 28.78
CA PRO A 942 13.36 16.44 28.76
C PRO A 942 14.87 16.30 28.63
N HIS A 943 15.47 17.02 27.68
CA HIS A 943 16.91 16.96 27.45
C HIS A 943 17.50 18.36 27.24
N LYS A 944 18.83 18.42 27.26
CA LYS A 944 19.60 19.67 27.13
C LYS A 944 20.14 19.79 25.71
N GLY A 945 19.99 20.97 25.13
CA GLY A 945 20.37 21.27 23.75
C GLY A 945 19.34 20.79 22.73
N GLY A 946 19.81 20.64 21.49
CA GLY A 946 19.06 20.08 20.38
C GLY A 946 18.95 18.56 20.44
N LEU A 947 18.28 17.95 19.46
CA LEU A 947 18.19 16.50 19.30
C LEU A 947 19.58 15.82 19.26
N THR A 948 19.81 14.86 20.16
CA THR A 948 21.07 14.08 20.26
C THR A 948 20.83 12.58 20.04
N THR A 949 21.92 11.80 20.09
CA THR A 949 21.88 10.33 20.02
C THR A 949 21.15 9.69 21.20
N ASP A 950 21.04 10.39 22.33
CA ASP A 950 20.38 9.86 23.52
C ASP A 950 18.88 9.71 23.31
N THR A 951 18.22 10.68 22.67
CA THR A 951 16.81 10.53 22.26
C THR A 951 16.61 9.34 21.32
N VAL A 952 17.50 9.15 20.34
CA VAL A 952 17.42 8.03 19.39
C VAL A 952 17.57 6.70 20.14
N ARG A 953 18.58 6.60 21.01
CA ARG A 953 18.83 5.43 21.85
C ARG A 953 17.63 5.12 22.74
N LEU A 954 17.14 6.10 23.50
CA LEU A 954 16.01 5.93 24.41
C LEU A 954 14.72 5.59 23.67
N GLY A 955 14.49 6.15 22.48
CA GLY A 955 13.35 5.81 21.62
C GLY A 955 13.40 4.34 21.16
N LEU A 956 14.58 3.83 20.83
CA LEU A 956 14.80 2.42 20.52
C LEU A 956 14.63 1.54 21.77
N GLU A 957 15.30 1.84 22.88
CA GLU A 957 15.17 1.11 24.16
C GLU A 957 13.72 1.02 24.65
N PHE A 958 12.93 2.09 24.46
CA PHE A 958 11.52 2.12 24.86
C PHE A 958 10.68 1.08 24.12
N ASN A 959 11.05 0.75 22.88
CA ASN A 959 10.33 -0.19 22.02
C ASN A 959 10.94 -1.62 22.08
N TYR A 960 12.27 -1.73 22.06
CA TYR A 960 13.01 -3.00 22.16
C TYR A 960 13.34 -3.31 23.63
N SER A 961 12.30 -3.40 24.47
CA SER A 961 12.47 -3.52 25.92
C SER A 961 12.67 -4.96 26.43
N TYR A 962 12.56 -5.97 25.55
CA TYR A 962 12.67 -7.37 25.95
C TYR A 962 14.13 -7.74 26.24
N LYS A 963 14.35 -8.48 27.34
CA LYS A 963 15.65 -9.07 27.69
C LYS A 963 15.49 -10.58 27.75
N TYR A 964 16.51 -11.30 27.30
CA TYR A 964 16.52 -12.74 27.14
C TYR A 964 17.63 -13.35 28.01
N GLY A 965 17.41 -14.53 28.59
CA GLY A 965 18.42 -15.16 29.46
C GLY A 965 19.41 -16.01 28.66
N VAL A 966 20.71 -15.75 28.82
CA VAL A 966 21.79 -16.61 28.31
C VAL A 966 22.69 -17.04 29.45
N HIS A 967 23.21 -18.27 29.39
CA HIS A 967 24.10 -18.79 30.43
C HIS A 967 25.35 -17.90 30.59
N GLU A 968 25.70 -17.58 31.83
CA GLU A 968 26.76 -16.63 32.17
C GLU A 968 28.10 -16.93 31.46
N GLY A 969 28.49 -18.20 31.41
CA GLY A 969 29.73 -18.64 30.74
C GLY A 969 29.75 -18.42 29.21
N LEU A 970 28.60 -18.26 28.56
CA LEU A 970 28.48 -18.02 27.11
C LEU A 970 28.10 -16.56 26.79
N ALA A 971 27.75 -15.76 27.79
CA ALA A 971 27.28 -14.39 27.60
C ALA A 971 28.33 -13.51 26.90
N LYS A 972 29.62 -13.67 27.26
CA LYS A 972 30.71 -12.95 26.61
C LYS A 972 30.86 -13.32 25.14
N ASP A 973 30.90 -14.61 24.83
CA ASP A 973 31.04 -15.09 23.45
C ASP A 973 29.85 -14.64 22.59
N PHE A 974 28.64 -14.63 23.14
CA PHE A 974 27.43 -14.14 22.47
C PHE A 974 27.50 -12.64 22.14
N ARG A 975 28.02 -11.82 23.05
CA ARG A 975 28.22 -10.39 22.80
C ARG A 975 29.30 -10.16 21.74
N ASP A 976 30.37 -10.94 21.81
CA ASP A 976 31.57 -10.76 20.99
C ASP A 976 31.43 -11.18 19.51
N ILE A 977 30.34 -11.87 19.14
CA ILE A 977 30.05 -12.24 17.74
C ILE A 977 30.04 -11.01 16.82
N ILE A 978 29.33 -9.96 17.23
CA ILE A 978 29.29 -8.70 16.51
C ILE A 978 28.96 -7.58 17.49
N SER A 979 29.77 -6.53 17.46
CA SER A 979 29.54 -5.27 18.17
C SER A 979 29.99 -4.10 17.30
N ILE A 980 29.56 -2.89 17.65
CA ILE A 980 29.92 -1.66 16.93
C ILE A 980 30.53 -0.66 17.91
N THR A 981 31.58 0.02 17.48
CA THR A 981 32.26 1.09 18.22
C THR A 981 32.50 2.28 17.31
N GLY A 982 32.68 3.49 17.86
CA GLY A 982 32.88 4.72 17.10
C GLY A 982 31.78 5.73 17.38
N ASP A 983 31.36 6.48 16.36
CA ASP A 983 30.37 7.53 16.52
C ASP A 983 28.99 6.96 16.93
N LYS A 984 28.40 7.52 17.99
CA LYS A 984 27.19 7.00 18.65
C LYS A 984 25.92 7.09 17.79
N ASN A 985 25.91 7.95 16.77
CA ASN A 985 24.80 8.15 15.85
C ASN A 985 24.74 7.06 14.76
N VAL A 986 25.76 6.20 14.66
CA VAL A 986 25.70 4.99 13.84
C VAL A 986 24.97 3.90 14.61
N ILE A 987 23.85 3.46 14.05
CA ILE A 987 22.96 2.47 14.65
C ILE A 987 23.05 1.16 13.88
N LEU A 988 23.37 0.08 14.59
CA LEU A 988 23.29 -1.30 14.13
C LEU A 988 21.83 -1.73 14.19
N ALA A 989 21.16 -1.69 13.04
CA ALA A 989 19.72 -1.85 12.92
C ALA A 989 19.24 -3.29 12.79
N ASN A 990 20.02 -4.14 12.11
CA ASN A 990 19.63 -5.53 11.90
C ASN A 990 20.84 -6.46 11.75
N LEU A 991 20.67 -7.70 12.21
CA LEU A 991 21.62 -8.80 12.10
C LEU A 991 20.89 -10.07 11.67
N LYS A 992 21.25 -10.63 10.52
CA LYS A 992 20.72 -11.92 10.06
C LYS A 992 21.80 -12.81 9.44
N ARG A 993 21.46 -14.06 9.15
CA ARG A 993 22.24 -14.96 8.29
C ARG A 993 22.11 -14.58 6.81
N GLY A 994 23.14 -14.83 6.01
CA GLY A 994 23.04 -14.63 4.55
C GLY A 994 22.09 -15.61 3.90
N GLU A 995 21.19 -15.12 3.03
CA GLU A 995 20.13 -15.95 2.44
C GLU A 995 20.66 -17.07 1.52
N ASP A 996 21.79 -16.82 0.88
CA ASP A 996 22.42 -17.70 -0.12
C ASP A 996 23.44 -18.69 0.47
N ASP A 997 23.52 -18.80 1.79
CA ASP A 997 24.34 -19.81 2.44
C ASP A 997 23.73 -21.20 2.19
N GLU A 998 24.46 -22.08 1.50
CA GLU A 998 23.99 -23.40 1.05
C GLU A 998 23.47 -24.27 2.20
N ALA A 999 24.08 -24.15 3.38
CA ALA A 999 23.69 -24.88 4.58
C ALA A 999 22.25 -24.59 5.04
N LEU A 1000 21.71 -23.41 4.71
CA LEU A 1000 20.39 -22.97 5.17
C LEU A 1000 19.25 -23.48 4.28
N LYS A 1001 19.53 -23.78 3.00
CA LYS A 1001 18.53 -24.22 2.01
C LYS A 1001 17.30 -23.31 1.95
N SER A 1002 17.54 -22.00 1.83
CA SER A 1002 16.47 -21.01 1.74
C SER A 1002 15.67 -21.14 0.45
N ASP A 1003 14.35 -21.01 0.58
CA ASP A 1003 13.43 -20.87 -0.56
C ASP A 1003 13.67 -19.59 -1.37
N TYR A 1004 14.31 -18.57 -0.81
CA TYR A 1004 14.66 -17.32 -1.50
C TYR A 1004 16.11 -17.29 -1.98
N SER A 1005 16.87 -18.37 -1.83
CA SER A 1005 18.24 -18.41 -2.36
C SER A 1005 18.23 -18.38 -3.90
N MET A 1006 19.09 -17.52 -4.44
CA MET A 1006 19.30 -17.36 -5.89
C MET A 1006 20.50 -18.17 -6.37
N ALA A 1007 21.57 -18.20 -5.57
CA ALA A 1007 22.81 -18.90 -5.91
C ALA A 1007 23.46 -19.45 -4.63
N PRO A 1008 23.08 -20.66 -4.19
CA PRO A 1008 23.64 -21.29 -2.99
C PRO A 1008 25.17 -21.38 -3.07
N LYS A 1009 25.86 -20.95 -2.01
CA LYS A 1009 27.31 -21.03 -1.88
C LYS A 1009 27.70 -21.81 -0.61
N PRO A 1010 28.78 -22.60 -0.64
CA PRO A 1010 29.31 -23.32 0.52
C PRO A 1010 30.05 -22.35 1.47
N GLU A 1011 29.37 -21.29 1.90
CA GLU A 1011 29.86 -20.22 2.75
C GLU A 1011 28.97 -20.10 3.99
N SER A 1012 29.55 -19.61 5.08
CA SER A 1012 28.79 -19.21 6.27
C SER A 1012 28.95 -17.71 6.43
N SER A 1013 27.85 -16.98 6.33
CA SER A 1013 27.86 -15.53 6.33
C SER A 1013 26.81 -14.91 7.24
N ILE A 1014 27.10 -13.69 7.69
CA ILE A 1014 26.12 -12.81 8.32
C ILE A 1014 25.95 -11.55 7.50
N VAL A 1015 24.76 -10.99 7.58
CA VAL A 1015 24.37 -9.72 6.97
C VAL A 1015 24.05 -8.74 8.09
N VAL A 1016 24.75 -7.62 8.05
CA VAL A 1016 24.74 -6.59 9.08
C VAL A 1016 24.27 -5.30 8.43
N ARG A 1017 23.14 -4.75 8.88
CA ARG A 1017 22.64 -3.46 8.39
C ARG A 1017 22.88 -2.38 9.44
N VAL A 1018 23.50 -1.29 9.02
CA VAL A 1018 23.75 -0.10 9.83
C VAL A 1018 23.18 1.13 9.14
N TYR A 1019 22.83 2.15 9.91
CA TYR A 1019 22.46 3.45 9.36
C TYR A 1019 22.95 4.59 10.25
N GLU A 1020 23.16 5.75 9.63
CA GLU A 1020 23.40 7.01 10.36
C GLU A 1020 22.07 7.68 10.69
N SER A 1021 21.88 8.07 11.95
CA SER A 1021 20.56 8.44 12.47
C SER A 1021 20.27 9.94 12.59
N LEU A 1022 21.27 10.82 12.54
CA LEU A 1022 21.14 12.25 12.86
C LEU A 1022 21.42 13.21 11.68
N GLY A 1023 21.93 12.72 10.56
CA GLY A 1023 22.25 13.49 9.36
C GLY A 1023 23.70 13.99 9.27
N GLY A 1024 24.65 13.32 9.92
CA GLY A 1024 26.09 13.64 9.89
C GLY A 1024 26.94 12.62 9.10
N GLU A 1025 28.15 13.01 8.67
CA GLU A 1025 29.16 12.02 8.25
C GLU A 1025 29.74 11.38 9.51
N SER A 1026 29.82 10.04 9.52
CA SER A 1026 30.17 9.28 10.74
C SER A 1026 31.13 8.14 10.44
N VAL A 1027 32.01 7.86 11.40
CA VAL A 1027 32.98 6.78 11.35
C VAL A 1027 32.71 5.80 12.48
N ALA A 1028 32.62 4.52 12.14
CA ALA A 1028 32.46 3.44 13.09
C ALA A 1028 33.31 2.24 12.69
N SER A 1029 33.47 1.28 13.60
CA SER A 1029 34.11 0.00 13.35
C SER A 1029 33.20 -1.12 13.81
N LEU A 1030 32.93 -2.09 12.92
CA LEU A 1030 32.28 -3.34 13.29
C LEU A 1030 33.35 -4.30 13.83
N LEU A 1031 33.14 -4.82 15.03
CA LEU A 1031 34.05 -5.74 15.72
C LEU A 1031 33.44 -7.14 15.76
N THR A 1032 34.20 -8.16 15.41
CA THR A 1032 33.76 -9.56 15.47
C THR A 1032 34.84 -10.48 16.00
N SER A 1033 34.48 -11.43 16.88
CA SER A 1033 35.37 -12.50 17.34
C SER A 1033 35.53 -13.64 16.35
N LEU A 1034 34.64 -13.71 15.35
CA LEU A 1034 34.63 -14.77 14.35
C LEU A 1034 35.76 -14.56 13.33
N LYS A 1035 36.35 -15.66 12.86
CA LYS A 1035 37.45 -15.60 11.88
C LYS A 1035 36.94 -15.12 10.52
N VAL A 1036 37.16 -13.85 10.22
CA VAL A 1036 36.72 -13.22 8.97
C VAL A 1036 37.61 -13.66 7.81
N LYS A 1037 36.99 -14.19 6.75
CA LYS A 1037 37.65 -14.43 5.46
C LYS A 1037 37.56 -13.23 4.54
N LYS A 1038 36.38 -12.60 4.49
CA LYS A 1038 36.08 -11.51 3.55
C LYS A 1038 34.87 -10.70 4.01
N VAL A 1039 34.89 -9.40 3.72
CA VAL A 1039 33.81 -8.46 4.02
C VAL A 1039 33.43 -7.73 2.74
N LEU A 1040 32.13 -7.69 2.47
CA LEU A 1040 31.55 -7.05 1.30
C LEU A 1040 30.48 -6.05 1.72
N LYS A 1041 30.51 -4.81 1.23
CA LYS A 1041 29.34 -3.94 1.24
C LYS A 1041 28.43 -4.42 0.12
N VAL A 1042 27.21 -4.81 0.46
CA VAL A 1042 26.23 -5.36 -0.46
C VAL A 1042 25.00 -4.46 -0.53
N ASN A 1043 24.25 -4.62 -1.61
CA ASN A 1043 22.93 -4.00 -1.74
C ASN A 1043 21.92 -4.61 -0.74
N SER A 1044 20.73 -4.04 -0.59
CA SER A 1044 19.71 -4.52 0.36
C SER A 1044 19.16 -5.92 0.03
N LEU A 1045 19.35 -6.38 -1.21
CA LEU A 1045 18.96 -7.70 -1.71
C LEU A 1045 20.01 -8.79 -1.39
N GLU A 1046 21.19 -8.40 -0.89
CA GLU A 1046 22.34 -9.26 -0.61
C GLU A 1046 23.01 -9.88 -1.85
N LEU A 1047 22.72 -9.34 -3.04
CA LEU A 1047 23.16 -9.90 -4.31
C LEU A 1047 24.35 -9.13 -4.91
N ASP A 1048 24.21 -7.81 -5.07
CA ASP A 1048 25.20 -6.98 -5.74
C ASP A 1048 26.26 -6.53 -4.73
N THR A 1049 27.53 -6.78 -5.05
CA THR A 1049 28.66 -6.27 -4.25
C THR A 1049 29.00 -4.86 -4.70
N VAL A 1050 28.87 -3.90 -3.80
CA VAL A 1050 29.21 -2.49 -4.04
C VAL A 1050 30.73 -2.30 -3.91
N GLU A 1051 31.31 -2.79 -2.82
CA GLU A 1051 32.75 -2.70 -2.54
C GLU A 1051 33.21 -3.85 -1.63
N SER A 1052 34.48 -4.22 -1.74
CA SER A 1052 35.13 -5.14 -0.81
C SER A 1052 35.90 -4.33 0.23
N LEU A 1053 35.63 -4.57 1.51
CA LEU A 1053 36.29 -3.86 2.60
C LEU A 1053 37.51 -4.62 3.11
N ALA A 1054 38.55 -3.87 3.46
CA ALA A 1054 39.66 -4.38 4.25
C ALA A 1054 39.21 -4.50 5.73
N PHE A 1055 39.79 -5.45 6.43
CA PHE A 1055 39.59 -5.64 7.87
C PHE A 1055 40.95 -5.85 8.54
N LYS A 1056 41.07 -5.43 9.79
CA LYS A 1056 42.28 -5.64 10.59
C LYS A 1056 42.15 -6.95 11.35
N THR A 1057 43.21 -7.75 11.31
CA THR A 1057 43.32 -8.97 12.12
C THR A 1057 43.58 -8.60 13.59
N PRO A 1058 43.13 -9.44 14.54
CA PRO A 1058 43.47 -9.27 15.96
C PRO A 1058 44.99 -9.17 16.16
N ASP A 1059 45.46 -8.22 16.97
CA ASP A 1059 46.85 -8.11 17.39
C ASP A 1059 46.98 -8.72 18.80
N GLU A 1060 47.96 -9.61 19.01
CA GLU A 1060 48.13 -10.38 20.26
C GLU A 1060 48.32 -9.49 21.49
N SER A 1061 48.69 -8.21 21.30
CA SER A 1061 49.00 -7.28 22.38
C SER A 1061 47.88 -6.31 22.78
N THR A 1062 46.86 -6.06 21.94
CA THR A 1062 45.86 -4.98 22.18
C THR A 1062 44.40 -5.28 21.78
N HIS A 1063 44.13 -6.16 20.81
CA HIS A 1063 42.76 -6.42 20.32
C HIS A 1063 42.50 -7.90 20.04
N ARG A 1064 41.56 -8.53 20.76
CA ARG A 1064 41.14 -9.94 20.54
C ARG A 1064 40.08 -10.12 19.44
N LYS A 1065 39.69 -9.06 18.70
CA LYS A 1065 38.60 -9.06 17.72
C LYS A 1065 39.08 -8.55 16.35
N PHE A 1066 38.47 -9.03 15.27
CA PHE A 1066 38.64 -8.46 13.94
C PHE A 1066 37.93 -7.10 13.88
N GLU A 1067 38.58 -6.11 13.28
CA GLU A 1067 38.03 -4.75 13.15
C GLU A 1067 37.75 -4.43 11.68
N ILE A 1068 36.51 -4.04 11.38
CA ILE A 1068 36.05 -3.64 10.05
C ILE A 1068 35.71 -2.15 10.11
N PRO A 1069 36.59 -1.25 9.65
CA PRO A 1069 36.32 0.18 9.64
C PRO A 1069 35.28 0.52 8.58
N ILE A 1070 34.26 1.28 8.97
CA ILE A 1070 33.17 1.73 8.12
C ILE A 1070 33.01 3.26 8.21
N LYS A 1071 32.61 3.87 7.08
CA LYS A 1071 32.27 5.29 7.00
C LYS A 1071 30.89 5.42 6.37
N LEU A 1072 30.06 6.27 6.96
CA LEU A 1072 28.71 6.53 6.51
C LEU A 1072 28.53 8.01 6.20
N ARG A 1073 27.89 8.31 5.08
CA ARG A 1073 27.39 9.65 4.77
C ARG A 1073 26.17 9.99 5.62
N GLN A 1074 25.68 11.22 5.48
CA GLN A 1074 24.47 11.70 6.15
C GLN A 1074 23.31 10.77 5.83
N PHE A 1075 22.65 10.24 6.86
CA PHE A 1075 21.54 9.31 6.74
C PHE A 1075 21.81 8.10 5.83
N GLU A 1076 23.07 7.65 5.71
CA GLU A 1076 23.40 6.50 4.86
C GLU A 1076 22.95 5.19 5.49
N ILE A 1077 22.14 4.41 4.76
CA ILE A 1077 21.89 2.99 5.06
C ILE A 1077 22.94 2.14 4.35
N ALA A 1078 23.72 1.37 5.10
CA ALA A 1078 24.72 0.45 4.56
C ALA A 1078 24.48 -0.99 5.04
N THR A 1079 24.67 -1.95 4.13
CA THR A 1079 24.55 -3.38 4.41
C THR A 1079 25.90 -4.06 4.15
N TYR A 1080 26.38 -4.82 5.13
CA TYR A 1080 27.65 -5.53 5.06
C TYR A 1080 27.44 -7.03 5.18
N LYS A 1081 27.97 -7.80 4.24
CA LYS A 1081 28.05 -9.27 4.28
C LYS A 1081 29.43 -9.68 4.76
N ILE A 1082 29.49 -10.36 5.91
CA ILE A 1082 30.74 -10.85 6.53
C ILE A 1082 30.77 -12.37 6.39
N MET A 1083 31.85 -12.91 5.81
CA MET A 1083 31.99 -14.33 5.48
C MET A 1083 33.10 -14.98 6.32
N PHE A 1084 32.84 -16.20 6.82
CA PHE A 1084 33.69 -16.92 7.78
C PHE A 1084 34.29 -18.21 7.23
#